data_AF-A0A521WF85-F1
#
_entry.id   AF-A0A521WF85-F1
#
_cell.length_a   1.000
_cell.length_b   1.000
_cell.length_c   1.000
_cell.angle_alpha   90.00
_cell.angle_beta   90.00
_cell.angle_gamma   90.00
#
_symmetry.space_group_name_H-M   'P 1'
#
loop_
_entity.id
_entity.type
_entity.pdbx_description
1 polymer ?
#
loop_
_entity_poly.entity_id
_entity_poly.type
_entity_poly.pdbx_seq_one_letter_code
_entity_poly.pdbx_strand_id
1 'polypeptide(L)'
;MRTIADHLRGLLLAAAIAGSPCVVADEAWLQRAPLPPGTRPLLVLVVDNSAALAGNVTVRPPYDPATDYAAGVPEETRCDPERVYWRRGAGPAPDCGRQPGLEAAPATPDSGLQCAAASGPLERHGVFIAARAAQWQAAAAGGYWAAPAPTSVHTLRCSADGASNIDWNLPPLGDPYLLYTGNYLNWLQSEATPVEEPLANLLVRALATALEAGGELEVAVVLLSQATPGAAGAYVALAPAPAGTAAQRLAELLTAESAAGPAWISTALVETAAWLSGSTVHFGTDARADPAAFADRAAGEYRSPIVPACRPVSIAVLAAGTPVQDAATTLAANALPGFAAATGGCDSDCLPALSAWLAATSIPVQDLTDPLALVNLVARSLGHDAAVPAGPQLSAAGIVPAGMGAATPGIVYGLTLPLRRERWPGNALAYDLAWNGPGFEGPTVIDRDGEAALDAATGLPRSGSRSLWSDAADTGWLSGGAAGRLPAAAARRLFSNLTTAPLTDPANRLDSDNPRLDRELLGLGAHDPETPAEVIDWLRSLLQLGDPGPAAPVVLRISADDGLVLIATQDGLLHALDLATGVEQWAFLPQELLARLAGLRRDEPTTLRSHGLDGPMLLHQHDPDHDGAIDPSAGEHRWLILGLGRGGSGYYALDLALPAEPRLLWTFDPSGGTAEGRPEPVVTRLSIADSGQSAGDWV
;
A
#
# COMPACT_ATOMS: atom_id res chain seq x y z
N MET A 1 -16.47 -1.72 32.62
CA MET A 1 -16.42 -2.87 31.69
C MET A 1 -16.05 -2.46 30.25
N ARG A 2 -15.31 -1.37 30.04
CA ARG A 2 -14.83 -0.91 28.71
C ARG A 2 -13.30 -0.99 28.56
N THR A 3 -12.59 -1.63 29.48
CA THR A 3 -11.13 -1.54 29.61
C THR A 3 -10.38 -2.85 29.37
N ILE A 4 -11.04 -3.89 28.85
CA ILE A 4 -10.41 -5.21 28.59
C ILE A 4 -10.09 -5.38 27.09
N ALA A 5 -10.82 -4.73 26.18
CA ALA A 5 -10.57 -4.82 24.73
C ALA A 5 -9.32 -4.04 24.27
N ASP A 6 -8.99 -2.93 24.94
CA ASP A 6 -7.86 -2.06 24.53
C ASP A 6 -6.48 -2.54 25.01
N HIS A 7 -6.42 -3.44 25.99
CA HIS A 7 -5.14 -3.93 26.55
C HIS A 7 -4.63 -5.24 25.94
N LEU A 8 -5.45 -5.97 25.19
CA LEU A 8 -5.05 -7.19 24.49
C LEU A 8 -4.35 -6.94 23.14
N ARG A 9 -4.42 -5.73 22.59
CA ARG A 9 -3.76 -5.35 21.33
C ARG A 9 -2.25 -5.02 21.47
N GLY A 10 -1.73 -4.89 22.69
CA GLY A 10 -0.43 -4.24 22.93
C GLY A 10 0.79 -5.12 23.27
N LEU A 11 0.71 -6.45 23.28
CA LEU A 11 1.73 -7.26 23.99
C LEU A 11 2.37 -8.45 23.23
N LEU A 12 2.33 -8.48 21.88
CA LEU A 12 2.90 -9.60 21.09
C LEU A 12 3.88 -9.20 19.97
N LEU A 13 4.65 -8.12 20.13
CA LEU A 13 5.65 -7.71 19.13
C LEU A 13 7.06 -7.60 19.72
N ALA A 14 7.69 -8.73 20.08
CA ALA A 14 9.12 -8.77 20.39
C ALA A 14 9.71 -10.19 20.32
N ALA A 15 10.11 -10.64 19.12
CA ALA A 15 11.26 -11.53 18.93
C ALA A 15 11.54 -11.82 17.44
N ALA A 16 12.79 -11.59 17.04
CA ALA A 16 13.58 -12.25 15.98
C ALA A 16 14.19 -11.28 14.93
N ILE A 17 15.37 -10.73 15.24
CA ILE A 17 16.29 -10.18 14.24
C ILE A 17 17.59 -10.99 14.33
N ALA A 18 17.75 -11.98 13.44
CA ALA A 18 19.04 -12.59 13.14
C ALA A 18 19.06 -13.10 11.69
N GLY A 19 19.66 -12.30 10.81
CA GLY A 19 20.26 -12.73 9.54
C GLY A 19 19.33 -13.40 8.52
N SER A 20 18.41 -12.64 7.92
CA SER A 20 17.66 -13.08 6.74
C SER A 20 18.24 -12.48 5.45
N PRO A 21 18.49 -13.27 4.39
CA PRO A 21 18.90 -12.72 3.09
C PRO A 21 17.73 -11.95 2.46
N CYS A 22 17.98 -10.71 2.04
CA CYS A 22 16.97 -9.88 1.40
C CYS A 22 16.66 -10.35 -0.03
N VAL A 23 15.40 -10.25 -0.41
CA VAL A 23 14.90 -10.42 -1.78
C VAL A 23 13.79 -9.39 -2.00
N VAL A 24 13.76 -8.81 -3.19
CA VAL A 24 12.70 -7.88 -3.61
C VAL A 24 11.34 -8.59 -3.60
N ALA A 25 10.38 -8.06 -2.85
CA ALA A 25 8.96 -8.35 -3.00
C ALA A 25 8.15 -7.16 -2.49
N ASP A 26 7.09 -6.78 -3.17
CA ASP A 26 6.16 -5.69 -2.77
C ASP A 26 5.25 -6.09 -1.59
N GLU A 27 5.65 -7.08 -0.78
CA GLU A 27 4.79 -7.66 0.25
C GLU A 27 5.53 -7.91 1.58
N ALA A 28 5.91 -6.80 2.21
CA ALA A 28 6.23 -6.75 3.63
C ALA A 28 4.94 -6.72 4.46
N TRP A 29 4.31 -7.87 4.70
CA TRP A 29 3.28 -7.94 5.72
C TRP A 29 3.93 -7.87 7.12
N LEU A 30 3.88 -6.66 7.68
CA LEU A 30 4.11 -6.23 9.07
C LEU A 30 5.49 -6.36 9.72
N GLN A 31 6.56 -6.69 8.98
CA GLN A 31 7.90 -6.29 9.41
C GLN A 31 8.60 -5.54 8.29
N ARG A 32 8.55 -4.19 8.38
CA ARG A 32 9.64 -3.38 7.87
C ARG A 32 10.89 -3.84 8.61
N ALA A 33 11.75 -4.61 7.96
CA ALA A 33 13.05 -4.85 8.53
C ALA A 33 13.75 -3.49 8.60
N PRO A 34 14.37 -3.12 9.74
CA PRO A 34 15.24 -1.96 9.77
C PRO A 34 16.25 -2.12 8.62
N LEU A 35 16.35 -1.11 7.76
CA LEU A 35 17.43 -1.09 6.79
C LEU A 35 18.75 -1.26 7.56
N PRO A 36 19.70 -2.05 7.02
CA PRO A 36 21.02 -2.17 7.64
C PRO A 36 21.55 -0.77 7.97
N PRO A 37 22.20 -0.58 9.14
CA PRO A 37 22.71 0.74 9.53
C PRO A 37 23.55 1.35 8.40
N GLY A 38 23.16 2.55 7.96
CA GLY A 38 23.80 3.26 6.83
C GLY A 38 23.20 3.00 5.45
N THR A 39 22.22 2.11 5.30
CA THR A 39 21.48 1.92 4.04
C THR A 39 20.31 2.91 3.95
N ARG A 40 20.27 3.68 2.86
CA ARG A 40 19.17 4.61 2.53
C ARG A 40 18.42 4.13 1.29
N PRO A 41 17.11 4.36 1.18
CA PRO A 41 16.38 4.10 -0.06
C PRO A 41 17.00 4.91 -1.22
N LEU A 42 16.97 4.35 -2.43
CA LEU A 42 17.43 4.98 -3.66
C LEU A 42 16.24 5.46 -4.48
N LEU A 43 16.23 6.74 -4.83
CA LEU A 43 15.42 7.26 -5.93
C LEU A 43 16.28 7.41 -7.18
N VAL A 44 15.98 6.67 -8.23
CA VAL A 44 16.61 6.84 -9.55
C VAL A 44 15.73 7.75 -10.39
N LEU A 45 16.26 8.93 -10.71
CA LEU A 45 15.63 9.88 -11.61
C LEU A 45 16.17 9.67 -13.02
N VAL A 46 15.31 9.19 -13.92
CA VAL A 46 15.59 9.11 -15.36
C VAL A 46 15.07 10.40 -15.98
N VAL A 47 15.99 11.30 -16.32
CA VAL A 47 15.69 12.67 -16.72
C VAL A 47 15.94 12.86 -18.20
N ASP A 48 14.90 13.30 -18.90
CA ASP A 48 14.97 13.71 -20.30
C ASP A 48 15.74 15.04 -20.47
N ASN A 49 16.56 15.15 -21.51
CA ASN A 49 17.14 16.41 -22.00
C ASN A 49 17.01 16.53 -23.53
N SER A 50 15.93 15.96 -24.08
CA SER A 50 15.63 15.98 -25.52
C SER A 50 15.05 17.32 -25.96
N ALA A 51 14.98 17.53 -27.28
CA ALA A 51 14.38 18.75 -27.85
C ALA A 51 12.90 18.96 -27.44
N ALA A 52 12.21 17.92 -26.95
CA ALA A 52 10.86 18.04 -26.41
C ALA A 52 10.78 18.96 -25.17
N LEU A 53 11.90 19.18 -24.46
CA LEU A 53 11.98 20.07 -23.30
C LEU A 53 12.33 21.53 -23.65
N ALA A 54 12.55 21.85 -24.93
CA ALA A 54 12.87 23.21 -25.36
C ALA A 54 11.64 24.16 -25.39
N GLY A 55 10.44 23.62 -25.13
CA GLY A 55 9.20 24.39 -25.10
C GLY A 55 8.99 25.18 -23.80
N ASN A 56 8.06 26.14 -23.87
CA ASN A 56 7.53 26.82 -22.70
C ASN A 56 6.23 26.16 -22.25
N VAL A 57 5.94 26.30 -20.97
CA VAL A 57 4.71 25.85 -20.32
C VAL A 57 4.14 26.98 -19.48
N THR A 58 2.82 27.10 -19.50
CA THR A 58 2.08 28.00 -18.62
C THR A 58 2.00 27.38 -17.23
N VAL A 59 2.62 28.02 -16.24
CA VAL A 59 2.64 27.55 -14.86
C VAL A 59 2.20 28.62 -13.89
N ARG A 60 1.89 28.21 -12.67
CA ARG A 60 1.71 29.14 -11.56
C ARG A 60 3.05 29.80 -11.19
N PRO A 61 3.08 31.09 -10.78
CA PRO A 61 4.28 31.70 -10.23
C PRO A 61 4.85 30.86 -9.09
N PRO A 62 6.19 30.72 -9.02
CA PRO A 62 6.83 29.93 -7.97
C PRO A 62 6.51 30.49 -6.58
N TYR A 63 6.50 29.62 -5.58
CA TYR A 63 6.37 30.02 -4.19
C TYR A 63 7.52 30.95 -3.79
N ASP A 64 7.19 32.10 -3.20
CA ASP A 64 8.14 33.02 -2.59
C ASP A 64 7.85 33.11 -1.08
N PRO A 65 8.73 32.60 -0.20
CA PRO A 65 8.50 32.63 1.24
C PRO A 65 8.43 34.05 1.82
N ALA A 66 8.91 35.07 1.11
CA ALA A 66 8.80 36.47 1.54
C ALA A 66 7.42 37.10 1.24
N THR A 67 6.59 36.44 0.43
CA THR A 67 5.25 36.91 0.07
C THR A 67 4.21 36.36 1.05
N ASP A 68 3.33 37.22 1.55
CA ASP A 68 2.17 36.82 2.35
C ASP A 68 1.00 36.43 1.44
N TYR A 69 0.74 35.12 1.33
CA TYR A 69 -0.35 34.60 0.51
C TYR A 69 -1.68 34.54 1.27
N ALA A 70 -1.70 34.74 2.59
CA ALA A 70 -2.90 34.62 3.40
C ALA A 70 -3.95 35.69 3.03
N ALA A 71 -3.49 36.87 2.62
CA ALA A 71 -4.35 37.99 2.19
C ALA A 71 -5.24 37.66 0.98
N GLY A 72 -4.83 36.70 0.14
CA GLY A 72 -5.56 36.28 -1.07
C GLY A 72 -6.50 35.08 -0.86
N VAL A 73 -6.61 34.56 0.37
CA VAL A 73 -7.37 33.33 0.68
C VAL A 73 -8.57 33.67 1.58
N PRO A 74 -9.78 33.09 1.33
CA PRO A 74 -10.94 33.24 2.21
C PRO A 74 -10.63 32.86 3.66
N GLU A 75 -11.23 33.55 4.62
CA GLU A 75 -10.92 33.37 6.04
C GLU A 75 -11.22 31.94 6.53
N GLU A 76 -12.20 31.26 5.92
CA GLU A 76 -12.64 29.91 6.28
C GLU A 76 -11.64 28.81 5.90
N THR A 77 -10.81 29.04 4.87
CA THR A 77 -9.82 28.06 4.39
C THR A 77 -8.38 28.53 4.58
N ARG A 78 -8.20 29.77 5.08
CA ARG A 78 -6.90 30.39 5.34
C ARG A 78 -6.14 29.61 6.39
N CYS A 79 -4.92 29.24 6.04
CA CYS A 79 -3.96 28.63 6.94
C CYS A 79 -3.17 29.70 7.70
N ASP A 80 -2.79 29.42 8.94
CA ASP A 80 -1.96 30.32 9.74
C ASP A 80 -0.49 30.25 9.29
N PRO A 81 0.11 31.35 8.78
CA PRO A 81 1.50 31.35 8.32
C PRO A 81 2.53 30.98 9.38
N GLU A 82 2.23 31.16 10.66
CA GLU A 82 3.12 30.82 11.78
C GLU A 82 3.04 29.34 12.20
N ARG A 83 2.20 28.56 11.51
CA ARG A 83 1.95 27.15 11.83
C ARG A 83 2.39 26.19 10.74
N VAL A 84 2.67 24.97 11.18
CA VAL A 84 3.02 23.83 10.34
C VAL A 84 1.90 22.80 10.39
N TYR A 85 1.48 22.38 9.21
CA TYR A 85 0.45 21.39 8.98
C TYR A 85 1.09 20.14 8.39
N TRP A 86 0.47 18.98 8.54
CA TRP A 86 1.07 17.76 8.02
C TRP A 86 0.05 16.75 7.53
N ARG A 87 0.57 15.75 6.82
CA ARG A 87 -0.16 14.55 6.44
C ARG A 87 0.79 13.35 6.36
N ARG A 88 0.21 12.16 6.37
CA ARG A 88 0.92 10.89 6.20
C ARG A 88 0.88 10.49 4.74
N GLY A 89 2.04 10.16 4.16
CA GLY A 89 2.17 9.66 2.79
C GLY A 89 1.81 10.66 1.68
N ALA A 90 1.84 10.17 0.44
CA ALA A 90 1.46 10.92 -0.75
C ALA A 90 -0.06 11.12 -0.87
N GLY A 91 -0.50 12.06 -1.74
CA GLY A 91 -1.91 12.48 -1.87
C GLY A 91 -2.10 14.01 -1.95
N PRO A 92 -3.30 14.55 -1.63
CA PRO A 92 -3.56 16.00 -1.63
C PRO A 92 -2.99 16.73 -0.40
N ALA A 93 -2.82 18.05 -0.50
CA ALA A 93 -2.41 18.91 0.61
C ALA A 93 -3.38 18.84 1.81
N PRO A 94 -2.92 19.03 3.06
CA PRO A 94 -3.76 18.98 4.24
C PRO A 94 -4.73 20.19 4.31
N ASP A 95 -5.93 19.93 4.84
CA ASP A 95 -6.95 20.95 5.10
C ASP A 95 -6.71 21.63 6.46
N CYS A 96 -6.41 22.93 6.43
CA CYS A 96 -6.15 23.75 7.60
C CYS A 96 -7.38 23.95 8.49
N GLY A 97 -8.59 23.83 7.96
CA GLY A 97 -9.83 23.88 8.76
C GLY A 97 -10.03 22.64 9.64
N ARG A 98 -9.32 21.54 9.32
CA ARG A 98 -9.42 20.25 10.03
C ARG A 98 -8.22 19.95 10.94
N GLN A 99 -7.18 20.78 10.89
CA GLN A 99 -6.00 20.64 11.71
C GLN A 99 -5.68 21.97 12.40
N PRO A 100 -5.57 22.04 13.73
CA PRO A 100 -5.11 23.26 14.41
C PRO A 100 -3.71 23.73 13.97
N GLY A 101 -2.86 22.84 13.43
CA GLY A 101 -1.48 23.15 13.09
C GLY A 101 -0.55 23.24 14.31
N LEU A 102 0.72 22.92 14.11
CA LEU A 102 1.77 23.01 15.12
C LEU A 102 2.44 24.39 15.05
N GLU A 103 2.88 24.91 16.19
CA GLU A 103 3.80 26.06 16.19
C GLU A 103 5.04 25.70 15.36
N ALA A 104 5.37 26.53 14.36
CA ALA A 104 6.55 26.32 13.52
C ALA A 104 7.86 26.53 14.31
N ALA A 105 7.83 27.49 15.24
CA ALA A 105 8.94 27.85 16.13
C ALA A 105 8.48 27.82 17.60
N PRO A 106 8.27 26.63 18.18
CA PRO A 106 7.76 26.51 19.55
C PRO A 106 8.76 27.05 20.58
N ALA A 107 8.26 27.83 21.54
CA ALA A 107 9.08 28.39 22.61
C ALA A 107 9.44 27.37 23.71
N THR A 108 8.73 26.23 23.75
CA THR A 108 8.93 25.17 24.75
C THR A 108 9.16 23.82 24.10
N PRO A 109 9.97 22.93 24.73
CA PRO A 109 10.21 21.58 24.20
C PRO A 109 8.99 20.67 24.16
N ASP A 110 7.88 21.05 24.81
CA ASP A 110 6.70 20.20 25.04
C ASP A 110 5.59 20.39 23.97
N SER A 111 5.73 21.38 23.10
CA SER A 111 4.77 21.71 22.04
C SER A 111 5.43 21.90 20.67
N GLY A 112 4.60 21.85 19.63
CA GLY A 112 4.98 22.27 18.27
C GLY A 112 6.01 21.39 17.57
N LEU A 113 6.61 21.93 16.52
CA LEU A 113 7.62 21.26 15.73
C LEU A 113 9.00 21.31 16.42
N GLN A 114 9.51 20.15 16.84
CA GLN A 114 10.86 19.99 17.41
C GLN A 114 11.78 19.22 16.45
N CYS A 115 11.56 19.38 15.14
CA CYS A 115 12.38 18.80 14.07
C CYS A 115 13.34 19.85 13.53
N ALA A 116 14.59 19.87 13.99
CA ALA A 116 15.61 20.82 13.57
C ALA A 116 15.95 20.68 12.07
N ALA A 117 15.94 19.45 11.55
CA ALA A 117 16.14 19.20 10.12
C ALA A 117 15.07 19.85 9.21
N ALA A 118 13.88 20.15 9.74
CA ALA A 118 12.78 20.72 8.96
C ALA A 118 12.86 22.24 8.80
N SER A 119 13.57 22.96 9.67
CA SER A 119 13.53 24.44 9.71
C SER A 119 13.97 25.08 8.40
N GLY A 120 15.18 24.76 7.93
CA GLY A 120 15.74 25.31 6.69
C GLY A 120 14.90 25.02 5.44
N PRO A 121 14.49 23.76 5.18
CA PRO A 121 13.60 23.44 4.07
C PRO A 121 12.23 24.13 4.16
N LEU A 122 11.60 24.17 5.33
CA LEU A 122 10.31 24.85 5.51
C LEU A 122 10.42 26.36 5.26
N GLU A 123 11.49 27.00 5.72
CA GLU A 123 11.74 28.44 5.47
C GLU A 123 11.94 28.75 3.99
N ARG A 124 12.68 27.91 3.25
CA ARG A 124 12.99 28.16 1.83
C ARG A 124 11.88 27.75 0.88
N HIS A 125 11.28 26.59 1.13
CA HIS A 125 10.40 25.91 0.18
C HIS A 125 8.98 25.74 0.68
N GLY A 126 8.73 26.00 1.97
CA GLY A 126 7.41 25.85 2.55
C GLY A 126 6.98 24.39 2.79
N VAL A 127 7.81 23.41 2.43
CA VAL A 127 7.54 21.97 2.51
C VAL A 127 8.76 21.20 3.04
N PHE A 128 8.50 20.16 3.83
CA PHE A 128 9.50 19.21 4.33
C PHE A 128 8.92 17.79 4.35
N ILE A 129 9.73 16.78 4.01
CA ILE A 129 9.36 15.38 4.01
C ILE A 129 10.18 14.69 5.11
N ALA A 130 9.54 14.44 6.23
CA ALA A 130 10.10 13.58 7.27
C ALA A 130 9.93 12.13 6.82
N ALA A 131 11.02 11.38 6.69
CA ALA A 131 10.91 9.95 6.38
C ALA A 131 10.10 9.21 7.46
N ARG A 132 10.21 9.68 8.70
CA ARG A 132 9.50 9.17 9.87
C ARG A 132 9.22 10.32 10.82
N ALA A 133 8.04 10.31 11.44
CA ALA A 133 7.67 11.30 12.42
C ALA A 133 6.89 10.68 13.58
N ALA A 134 7.07 11.26 14.76
CA ALA A 134 6.41 10.83 15.98
C ALA A 134 5.95 12.05 16.76
N GLN A 135 4.75 11.97 17.33
CA GLN A 135 4.18 13.01 18.16
C GLN A 135 3.94 12.49 19.57
N TRP A 136 4.29 13.30 20.56
CA TRP A 136 4.08 12.97 21.95
C TRP A 136 2.60 12.99 22.32
N GLN A 137 2.12 11.96 23.00
CA GLN A 137 0.78 11.91 23.57
C GLN A 137 0.88 11.81 25.09
N ALA A 138 0.27 12.76 25.79
CA ALA A 138 0.20 12.74 27.24
C ALA A 138 -0.74 11.62 27.72
N ALA A 139 -0.31 10.84 28.70
CA ALA A 139 -1.10 9.79 29.35
C ALA A 139 -0.90 9.83 30.87
N ALA A 140 -1.85 9.29 31.62
CA ALA A 140 -1.84 9.31 33.09
C ALA A 140 -0.58 8.69 33.73
N ALA A 141 0.15 7.85 32.99
CA ALA A 141 1.36 7.15 33.45
C ALA A 141 2.66 7.64 32.76
N GLY A 142 2.70 8.86 32.21
CA GLY A 142 3.95 9.45 31.70
C GLY A 142 4.10 9.54 30.18
N GLY A 143 3.00 9.43 29.43
CA GLY A 143 2.92 9.65 27.97
C GLY A 143 3.67 8.64 27.10
N TYR A 144 3.46 8.72 25.78
CA TYR A 144 4.10 7.85 24.79
C TYR A 144 4.23 8.55 23.43
N TRP A 145 5.13 8.04 22.58
CA TRP A 145 5.25 8.48 21.19
C TRP A 145 4.30 7.70 20.30
N ALA A 146 3.55 8.43 19.46
CA ALA A 146 2.59 7.86 18.53
C ALA A 146 2.68 8.54 17.17
N ALA A 147 1.94 8.05 16.18
CA ALA A 147 1.80 8.76 14.91
C ALA A 147 1.29 10.18 15.16
N PRO A 148 1.81 11.18 14.42
CA PRO A 148 1.25 12.52 14.36
C PRO A 148 -0.27 12.50 14.15
N ALA A 149 -1.00 13.03 15.12
CA ALA A 149 -2.45 13.05 15.14
C ALA A 149 -2.94 14.46 14.79
N PRO A 150 -3.80 14.64 13.76
CA PRO A 150 -4.14 15.95 13.20
C PRO A 150 -4.71 16.94 14.22
N THR A 151 -5.29 16.46 15.34
CA THR A 151 -5.88 17.27 16.41
C THR A 151 -4.92 17.63 17.54
N SER A 152 -3.71 17.08 17.55
CA SER A 152 -2.73 17.26 18.62
C SER A 152 -1.72 18.35 18.28
N VAL A 153 -1.41 19.20 19.26
CA VAL A 153 -0.40 20.27 19.16
C VAL A 153 0.86 19.98 19.99
N HIS A 154 0.95 18.77 20.54
CA HIS A 154 2.12 18.33 21.30
C HIS A 154 3.35 18.18 20.42
N THR A 155 4.50 18.11 21.08
CA THR A 155 5.81 17.89 20.48
C THR A 155 5.80 16.89 19.33
N LEU A 156 6.19 17.34 18.15
CA LEU A 156 6.46 16.49 16.99
C LEU A 156 7.97 16.42 16.71
N ARG A 157 8.50 15.20 16.58
CA ARG A 157 9.89 14.92 16.22
C ARG A 157 9.96 14.11 14.93
N CYS A 158 11.11 14.19 14.26
CA CYS A 158 11.42 13.47 13.04
C CYS A 158 12.67 12.58 13.21
N SER A 159 12.77 11.50 12.44
CA SER A 159 13.94 10.60 12.48
C SER A 159 15.25 11.27 12.10
N ALA A 160 15.20 12.30 11.26
CA ALA A 160 16.37 13.05 10.80
C ALA A 160 17.25 13.59 11.95
N ASP A 161 16.65 13.87 13.11
CA ASP A 161 17.37 14.39 14.28
C ASP A 161 17.86 13.28 15.24
N GLY A 162 17.56 12.01 14.96
CA GLY A 162 18.17 10.86 15.62
C GLY A 162 17.80 10.67 17.10
N ALA A 163 16.57 11.01 17.52
CA ALA A 163 16.16 10.82 18.91
C ALA A 163 16.16 9.34 19.30
N SER A 164 17.00 8.95 20.25
CA SER A 164 17.25 7.55 20.64
C SER A 164 16.16 6.92 21.51
N ASN A 165 15.21 7.72 22.00
CA ASN A 165 14.08 7.27 22.81
C ASN A 165 12.84 6.90 21.99
N ILE A 166 12.94 6.94 20.66
CA ILE A 166 11.85 6.62 19.72
C ILE A 166 12.33 5.46 18.85
N ASP A 167 11.55 4.38 18.82
CA ASP A 167 11.75 3.34 17.82
C ASP A 167 11.08 3.75 16.51
N TRP A 168 11.87 4.38 15.65
CA TRP A 168 11.42 4.94 14.38
C TRP A 168 10.91 3.89 13.40
N ASN A 169 11.26 2.61 13.55
CA ASN A 169 10.87 1.58 12.58
C ASN A 169 9.48 0.98 12.85
N LEU A 170 8.84 1.31 13.96
CA LEU A 170 7.50 0.81 14.28
C LEU A 170 6.45 1.47 13.38
N PRO A 171 5.58 0.71 12.69
CA PRO A 171 4.36 1.28 12.12
C PRO A 171 3.48 1.82 13.25
N PRO A 172 2.80 2.97 13.09
CA PRO A 172 2.77 3.87 11.94
C PRO A 172 3.88 4.95 11.89
N LEU A 173 4.84 4.95 12.83
CA LEU A 173 5.91 5.96 12.92
C LEU A 173 6.89 5.88 11.74
N GLY A 174 7.10 4.67 11.20
CA GLY A 174 8.00 4.38 10.10
C GLY A 174 7.56 4.90 8.73
N ASP A 175 6.39 5.53 8.64
CA ASP A 175 5.85 6.08 7.40
C ASP A 175 6.33 7.52 7.15
N PRO A 176 6.42 7.94 5.88
CA PRO A 176 6.78 9.31 5.55
C PRO A 176 5.64 10.29 5.89
N TYR A 177 6.01 11.42 6.46
CA TYR A 177 5.13 12.54 6.77
C TYR A 177 5.56 13.78 5.99
N LEU A 178 4.59 14.46 5.39
CA LEU A 178 4.80 15.68 4.64
C LEU A 178 4.32 16.84 5.49
N LEU A 179 5.22 17.76 5.79
CA LEU A 179 5.00 18.96 6.59
C LEU A 179 4.96 20.17 5.66
N TYR A 180 4.05 21.09 5.94
CA TYR A 180 3.79 22.28 5.15
C TYR A 180 3.68 23.50 6.05
N THR A 181 4.30 24.61 5.68
CA THR A 181 3.99 25.90 6.30
C THR A 181 2.58 26.35 5.90
N GLY A 182 1.88 27.06 6.79
CA GLY A 182 0.59 27.64 6.45
C GLY A 182 0.69 28.61 5.26
N ASN A 183 1.80 29.35 5.13
CA ASN A 183 2.00 30.25 3.99
C ASN A 183 2.09 29.50 2.64
N TYR A 184 2.74 28.33 2.62
CA TYR A 184 2.77 27.47 1.42
C TYR A 184 1.39 26.92 1.06
N LEU A 185 0.60 26.53 2.06
CA LEU A 185 -0.77 26.08 1.83
C LEU A 185 -1.68 27.21 1.35
N ASN A 186 -1.49 28.43 1.86
CA ASN A 186 -2.15 29.61 1.32
C ASN A 186 -1.71 29.90 -0.11
N TRP A 187 -0.42 29.73 -0.43
CA TRP A 187 0.06 29.80 -1.79
C TRP A 187 -0.71 28.79 -2.64
N LEU A 188 -0.75 27.49 -2.32
CA LEU A 188 -1.48 26.49 -3.12
C LEU A 188 -2.95 26.87 -3.40
N GLN A 189 -3.60 27.58 -2.47
CA GLN A 189 -5.00 27.98 -2.58
C GLN A 189 -5.22 29.34 -3.26
N SER A 190 -4.22 30.23 -3.27
CA SER A 190 -4.45 31.61 -3.71
C SER A 190 -4.65 31.67 -5.23
N GLU A 191 -5.38 32.68 -5.69
CA GLU A 191 -5.38 32.99 -7.12
C GLU A 191 -4.02 33.56 -7.52
N ALA A 192 -3.50 33.15 -8.67
CA ALA A 192 -2.27 33.69 -9.23
C ALA A 192 -2.40 33.78 -10.74
N THR A 193 -1.88 34.87 -11.31
CA THR A 193 -1.79 35.00 -12.76
C THR A 193 -0.71 34.05 -13.28
N PRO A 194 -1.03 33.11 -14.18
CA PRO A 194 -0.04 32.18 -14.72
C PRO A 194 1.08 32.91 -15.46
N VAL A 195 2.27 32.32 -15.43
CA VAL A 195 3.48 32.80 -16.09
C VAL A 195 4.00 31.75 -17.05
N GLU A 196 4.59 32.20 -18.15
CA GLU A 196 5.29 31.32 -19.09
C GLU A 196 6.69 31.01 -18.57
N GLU A 197 7.04 29.73 -18.55
CA GLU A 197 8.35 29.28 -18.11
C GLU A 197 8.92 28.19 -19.02
N PRO A 198 10.23 28.20 -19.32
CA PRO A 198 10.89 27.06 -19.96
C PRO A 198 10.71 25.78 -19.16
N LEU A 199 10.34 24.70 -19.82
CA LEU A 199 10.02 23.43 -19.17
C LEU A 199 11.21 22.83 -18.41
N ALA A 200 12.43 23.05 -18.91
CA ALA A 200 13.66 22.69 -18.20
C ALA A 200 13.82 23.43 -16.85
N ASN A 201 13.42 24.70 -16.78
CA ASN A 201 13.49 25.48 -15.53
C ASN A 201 12.45 24.99 -14.51
N LEU A 202 11.24 24.66 -14.97
CA LEU A 202 10.22 24.03 -14.15
C LEU A 202 10.74 22.72 -13.54
N LEU A 203 11.35 21.86 -14.36
CA LEU A 203 11.91 20.58 -13.94
C LEU A 203 13.02 20.75 -12.89
N VAL A 204 13.98 21.64 -13.15
CA VAL A 204 15.07 21.95 -12.20
C VAL A 204 14.49 22.44 -10.87
N ARG A 205 13.57 23.41 -10.90
CA ARG A 205 13.00 23.98 -9.69
C ARG A 205 12.22 22.92 -8.89
N ALA A 206 11.30 22.23 -9.55
CA ALA A 206 10.41 21.29 -8.87
C ALA A 206 11.18 20.12 -8.25
N LEU A 207 12.26 19.67 -8.89
CA LEU A 207 13.16 18.65 -8.34
C LEU A 207 14.02 19.18 -7.19
N ALA A 208 14.57 20.39 -7.30
CA ALA A 208 15.31 21.00 -6.20
C ALA A 208 14.44 21.13 -4.95
N THR A 209 13.20 21.60 -5.09
CA THR A 209 12.22 21.66 -3.99
C THR A 209 11.95 20.28 -3.38
N ALA A 210 11.65 19.27 -4.19
CA ALA A 210 11.31 17.94 -3.69
C ALA A 210 12.49 17.22 -3.02
N LEU A 211 13.69 17.36 -3.57
CA LEU A 211 14.89 16.69 -3.07
C LEU A 211 15.48 17.39 -1.83
N GLU A 212 15.45 18.72 -1.78
CA GLU A 212 15.85 19.46 -0.57
C GLU A 212 14.86 19.27 0.59
N ALA A 213 13.59 18.98 0.28
CA ALA A 213 12.59 18.66 1.29
C ALA A 213 12.80 17.29 1.95
N GLY A 214 13.53 16.34 1.33
CA GLY A 214 13.65 14.94 1.80
C GLY A 214 15.10 14.46 2.00
N GLY A 215 15.75 14.85 3.11
CA GLY A 215 17.18 14.60 3.38
C GLY A 215 17.61 13.16 3.73
N GLU A 216 16.67 12.21 3.75
CA GLU A 216 16.91 10.82 4.15
C GLU A 216 17.02 9.84 2.96
N LEU A 217 16.83 10.31 1.74
CA LEU A 217 17.06 9.55 0.51
C LEU A 217 18.49 9.72 -0.03
N GLU A 218 18.94 8.71 -0.75
CA GLU A 218 19.94 8.89 -1.78
C GLU A 218 19.27 8.92 -3.15
N VAL A 219 19.84 9.70 -4.06
CA VAL A 219 19.31 9.95 -5.38
C VAL A 219 20.41 9.65 -6.40
N ALA A 220 20.04 8.97 -7.47
CA ALA A 220 20.87 8.82 -8.66
C ALA A 220 20.17 9.45 -9.85
N VAL A 221 20.97 9.94 -10.81
CA VAL A 221 20.45 10.58 -12.02
C VAL A 221 20.96 9.81 -13.23
N VAL A 222 20.02 9.37 -14.06
CA VAL A 222 20.27 8.87 -15.41
C VAL A 222 19.79 9.94 -16.37
N LEU A 223 20.72 10.50 -17.15
CA LEU A 223 20.40 11.56 -18.10
C LEU A 223 20.24 10.96 -19.51
N LEU A 224 19.13 11.27 -20.16
CA LEU A 224 18.98 11.09 -21.61
C LEU A 224 19.55 12.32 -22.30
N SER A 225 20.67 12.18 -23.02
CA SER A 225 21.31 13.29 -23.71
C SER A 225 21.88 12.84 -25.05
N GLN A 226 21.68 13.64 -26.09
CA GLN A 226 22.23 13.42 -27.44
C GLN A 226 23.30 14.48 -27.77
N ALA A 227 24.02 15.00 -26.75
CA ALA A 227 24.95 16.12 -26.93
C ALA A 227 26.09 15.84 -27.94
N THR A 228 26.39 14.57 -28.23
CA THR A 228 27.31 14.16 -29.30
C THR A 228 26.54 13.57 -30.49
N PRO A 229 26.67 14.14 -31.71
CA PRO A 229 26.03 13.60 -32.90
C PRO A 229 26.41 12.12 -33.14
N GLY A 230 25.42 11.23 -33.10
CA GLY A 230 25.59 9.78 -33.27
C GLY A 230 25.81 8.99 -31.97
N ALA A 231 25.93 9.65 -30.81
CA ALA A 231 25.91 9.00 -29.50
C ALA A 231 24.46 8.84 -29.03
N ALA A 232 23.86 7.84 -29.61
CA ALA A 232 22.64 7.21 -29.20
C ALA A 232 22.68 6.76 -27.72
N GLY A 233 22.21 7.54 -26.73
CA GLY A 233 22.18 6.97 -25.38
C GLY A 233 21.63 7.75 -24.19
N ALA A 234 21.52 7.02 -23.10
CA ALA A 234 21.37 7.52 -21.74
C ALA A 234 22.59 7.08 -20.93
N TYR A 235 22.96 7.84 -19.90
CA TYR A 235 24.09 7.49 -19.04
C TYR A 235 23.81 7.85 -17.58
N VAL A 236 24.48 7.16 -16.67
CA VAL A 236 24.41 7.49 -15.23
C VAL A 236 25.23 8.77 -15.01
N ALA A 237 24.54 9.90 -14.91
CA ALA A 237 25.13 11.22 -14.75
C ALA A 237 25.51 11.54 -13.30
N LEU A 238 24.89 10.81 -12.36
CA LEU A 238 25.20 10.85 -10.95
C LEU A 238 24.90 9.48 -10.33
N ALA A 239 25.94 8.83 -9.78
CA ALA A 239 25.77 7.66 -8.92
C ALA A 239 25.12 8.07 -7.58
N PRO A 240 24.56 7.14 -6.78
CA PRO A 240 23.82 7.45 -5.56
C PRO A 240 24.54 8.46 -4.67
N ALA A 241 23.87 9.59 -4.42
CA ALA A 241 24.36 10.68 -3.60
C ALA A 241 23.24 11.21 -2.70
N PRO A 242 23.55 11.88 -1.57
CA PRO A 242 22.54 12.54 -0.76
C PRO A 242 21.66 13.49 -1.59
N ALA A 243 20.36 13.54 -1.30
CA ALA A 243 19.37 14.27 -2.10
C ALA A 243 19.76 15.73 -2.41
N GLY A 244 20.33 16.46 -1.44
CA GLY A 244 20.80 17.83 -1.65
C GLY A 244 21.95 17.95 -2.66
N THR A 245 22.88 17.00 -2.67
CA THR A 245 23.97 16.94 -3.67
C THR A 245 23.41 16.60 -5.05
N ALA A 246 22.43 15.70 -5.12
CA ALA A 246 21.79 15.34 -6.38
C ALA A 246 20.99 16.49 -7.00
N ALA A 247 20.27 17.26 -6.17
CA ALA A 247 19.56 18.46 -6.60
C ALA A 247 20.50 19.48 -7.27
N GLN A 248 21.63 19.79 -6.62
CA GLN A 248 22.64 20.70 -7.15
C GLN A 248 23.21 20.18 -8.48
N ARG A 249 23.61 18.91 -8.52
CA ARG A 249 24.19 18.31 -9.71
C ARG A 249 23.23 18.29 -10.89
N LEU A 250 21.96 17.98 -10.65
CA LEU A 250 20.95 17.97 -11.70
C LEU A 250 20.70 19.38 -12.27
N ALA A 251 20.65 20.39 -11.41
CA ALA A 251 20.53 21.79 -11.83
C ALA A 251 21.70 22.20 -12.74
N GLU A 252 22.94 21.80 -12.41
CA GLU A 252 24.10 22.02 -13.27
C GLU A 252 23.96 21.33 -14.64
N LEU A 253 23.53 20.06 -14.66
CA LEU A 253 23.42 19.27 -15.89
C LEU A 253 22.37 19.86 -16.85
N LEU A 254 21.21 20.24 -16.33
CA LEU A 254 20.11 20.78 -17.13
C LEU A 254 20.34 22.23 -17.59
N THR A 255 21.21 22.98 -16.92
CA THR A 255 21.57 24.35 -17.35
C THR A 255 22.77 24.40 -18.28
N ALA A 256 23.67 23.42 -18.19
CA ALA A 256 24.88 23.35 -19.02
C ALA A 256 24.64 22.76 -20.41
N GLU A 257 23.54 22.03 -20.62
CA GLU A 257 23.27 21.29 -21.86
C GLU A 257 22.03 21.81 -22.57
N SER A 258 22.17 22.25 -23.82
CA SER A 258 21.01 22.59 -24.65
C SER A 258 20.23 21.33 -25.04
N ALA A 259 18.93 21.33 -24.72
CA ALA A 259 18.04 20.21 -25.01
C ALA A 259 18.01 19.88 -26.53
N ALA A 260 18.32 18.64 -26.91
CA ALA A 260 18.52 18.26 -28.31
C ALA A 260 18.20 16.78 -28.60
N GLY A 261 17.75 16.51 -29.83
CA GLY A 261 17.46 15.14 -30.30
C GLY A 261 16.12 14.58 -29.81
N PRO A 262 15.76 13.34 -30.23
CA PRO A 262 14.58 12.61 -29.78
C PRO A 262 14.76 12.02 -28.36
N ALA A 263 13.65 11.77 -27.64
CA ALA A 263 13.66 11.12 -26.32
C ALA A 263 13.57 9.59 -26.45
N TRP A 264 14.64 8.87 -26.15
CA TRP A 264 14.66 7.41 -26.22
C TRP A 264 14.50 6.78 -24.85
N ILE A 265 13.26 6.85 -24.33
CA ILE A 265 12.93 6.45 -22.97
C ILE A 265 13.22 4.95 -22.73
N SER A 266 12.90 4.09 -23.70
CA SER A 266 13.20 2.65 -23.61
C SER A 266 14.70 2.39 -23.51
N THR A 267 15.53 3.11 -24.27
CA THR A 267 17.00 3.03 -24.19
C THR A 267 17.50 3.41 -22.80
N ALA A 268 16.92 4.46 -22.19
CA ALA A 268 17.27 4.89 -20.85
C ALA A 268 16.86 3.89 -19.75
N LEU A 269 15.69 3.27 -19.88
CA LEU A 269 15.25 2.23 -18.96
C LEU A 269 16.10 0.97 -19.08
N VAL A 270 16.50 0.57 -20.29
CA VAL A 270 17.45 -0.53 -20.49
C VAL A 270 18.79 -0.20 -19.82
N GLU A 271 19.33 1.00 -20.04
CA GLU A 271 20.60 1.38 -19.43
C GLU A 271 20.50 1.46 -17.90
N THR A 272 19.38 1.97 -17.39
CA THR A 272 19.09 2.01 -15.95
C THR A 272 19.04 0.59 -15.37
N ALA A 273 18.37 -0.35 -16.04
CA ALA A 273 18.31 -1.74 -15.62
C ALA A 273 19.68 -2.43 -15.68
N ALA A 274 20.48 -2.16 -16.72
CA ALA A 274 21.83 -2.67 -16.85
C ALA A 274 22.71 -2.17 -15.69
N TRP A 275 22.61 -0.88 -15.36
CA TRP A 275 23.31 -0.30 -14.22
C TRP A 275 22.86 -0.89 -12.88
N LEU A 276 21.55 -0.97 -12.64
CA LEU A 276 20.98 -1.54 -11.41
C LEU A 276 21.40 -3.01 -11.20
N SER A 277 21.44 -3.79 -12.26
CA SER A 277 21.89 -5.19 -12.23
C SER A 277 23.41 -5.38 -12.20
N GLY A 278 24.20 -4.33 -12.43
CA GLY A 278 25.65 -4.42 -12.59
C GLY A 278 26.06 -5.17 -13.86
N SER A 279 25.21 -5.12 -14.89
CA SER A 279 25.45 -5.76 -16.19
C SER A 279 26.35 -4.89 -17.08
N THR A 280 26.51 -5.33 -18.33
CA THR A 280 27.29 -4.62 -19.35
C THR A 280 26.65 -3.29 -19.73
N VAL A 281 27.49 -2.28 -19.98
CA VAL A 281 27.10 -0.97 -20.50
C VAL A 281 26.66 -1.12 -21.95
N HIS A 282 25.45 -0.67 -22.30
CA HIS A 282 24.93 -0.74 -23.67
C HIS A 282 25.00 0.61 -24.37
N PHE A 283 24.49 1.65 -23.72
CA PHE A 283 24.32 2.99 -24.28
C PHE A 283 25.08 4.08 -23.48
N GLY A 284 25.44 3.82 -22.22
CA GLY A 284 26.03 4.78 -21.28
C GLY A 284 27.54 5.03 -21.44
N THR A 285 28.02 5.09 -22.67
CA THR A 285 29.45 5.28 -22.99
C THR A 285 29.91 6.75 -22.97
N ASP A 286 29.01 7.67 -22.61
CA ASP A 286 29.29 9.11 -22.56
C ASP A 286 30.47 9.41 -21.62
N ALA A 287 31.42 10.25 -22.06
CA ALA A 287 32.57 10.66 -21.28
C ALA A 287 32.18 11.33 -19.94
N ARG A 288 31.02 11.98 -19.89
CA ARG A 288 30.47 12.68 -18.72
C ARG A 288 29.82 11.75 -17.70
N ALA A 289 29.63 10.48 -18.03
CA ALA A 289 29.10 9.50 -17.09
C ALA A 289 29.94 9.48 -15.80
N ASP A 290 29.24 9.43 -14.67
CA ASP A 290 29.85 9.44 -13.35
C ASP A 290 30.80 8.24 -13.23
N PRO A 291 32.11 8.45 -12.98
CA PRO A 291 33.05 7.36 -12.81
C PRO A 291 32.64 6.36 -11.72
N ALA A 292 31.89 6.80 -10.70
CA ALA A 292 31.42 5.94 -9.62
C ALA A 292 30.34 4.93 -10.05
N ALA A 293 29.70 5.14 -11.20
CA ALA A 293 28.72 4.21 -11.75
C ALA A 293 29.37 2.91 -12.27
N PHE A 294 30.67 2.90 -12.54
CA PHE A 294 31.35 1.78 -13.20
C PHE A 294 32.14 0.91 -12.21
N ALA A 295 32.11 -0.40 -12.44
CA ALA A 295 33.03 -1.34 -11.82
C ALA A 295 34.37 -1.32 -12.56
N ASP A 296 34.28 -1.43 -13.89
CA ASP A 296 35.37 -1.19 -14.84
C ASP A 296 34.81 -0.51 -16.10
N ARG A 297 35.12 0.79 -16.26
CA ARG A 297 34.64 1.57 -17.39
C ARG A 297 35.29 1.15 -18.71
N ALA A 298 36.53 0.66 -18.69
CA ALA A 298 37.22 0.22 -19.90
C ALA A 298 36.69 -1.13 -20.39
N ALA A 299 36.25 -1.99 -19.47
CA ALA A 299 35.59 -3.26 -19.78
C ALA A 299 34.08 -3.10 -20.09
N GLY A 300 33.49 -1.95 -19.81
CA GLY A 300 32.05 -1.70 -20.00
C GLY A 300 31.20 -2.41 -18.95
N GLU A 301 31.64 -2.42 -17.70
CA GLU A 301 30.95 -3.08 -16.59
C GLU A 301 30.42 -2.06 -15.56
N TYR A 302 29.12 -2.11 -15.29
CA TYR A 302 28.50 -1.27 -14.27
C TYR A 302 28.74 -1.78 -12.85
N ARG A 303 28.84 -0.83 -11.91
CA ARG A 303 28.77 -1.09 -10.47
C ARG A 303 27.32 -0.91 -10.03
N SER A 304 26.70 -2.03 -9.69
CA SER A 304 25.35 -2.05 -9.13
C SER A 304 25.25 -1.25 -7.82
N PRO A 305 24.28 -0.32 -7.68
CA PRO A 305 24.07 0.47 -6.47
C PRO A 305 23.22 -0.23 -5.40
N ILE A 306 22.71 -1.44 -5.70
CA ILE A 306 21.84 -2.21 -4.80
C ILE A 306 22.63 -3.12 -3.85
N VAL A 307 23.94 -2.91 -3.71
CA VAL A 307 24.81 -3.66 -2.79
C VAL A 307 25.12 -2.80 -1.55
N PRO A 308 24.85 -3.27 -0.32
CA PRO A 308 24.40 -4.63 0.03
C PRO A 308 22.96 -4.89 -0.42
N ALA A 309 22.70 -6.12 -0.88
CA ALA A 309 21.40 -6.58 -1.36
C ALA A 309 20.37 -6.47 -0.23
N CYS A 310 19.71 -5.32 -0.10
CA CYS A 310 18.58 -4.98 0.79
C CYS A 310 18.14 -3.51 0.57
N ARG A 311 18.54 -2.86 -0.53
CA ARG A 311 18.30 -1.43 -0.73
C ARG A 311 16.99 -1.21 -1.50
N PRO A 312 15.99 -0.51 -0.96
CA PRO A 312 14.80 -0.15 -1.73
C PRO A 312 15.20 0.78 -2.87
N VAL A 313 14.67 0.54 -4.06
CA VAL A 313 14.89 1.37 -5.25
C VAL A 313 13.56 1.77 -5.84
N SER A 314 13.33 3.07 -6.00
CA SER A 314 12.22 3.63 -6.76
C SER A 314 12.77 4.26 -8.02
N ILE A 315 12.14 4.01 -9.17
CA ILE A 315 12.55 4.58 -10.46
C ILE A 315 11.46 5.53 -10.93
N ALA A 316 11.84 6.77 -11.22
CA ALA A 316 10.96 7.79 -11.76
C ALA A 316 11.47 8.27 -13.11
N VAL A 317 10.60 8.27 -14.11
CA VAL A 317 10.91 8.74 -15.46
C VAL A 317 10.25 10.10 -15.68
N LEU A 318 11.06 11.11 -15.95
CA LEU A 318 10.67 12.49 -16.22
C LEU A 318 10.97 12.82 -17.68
N ALA A 319 10.00 12.62 -18.58
CA ALA A 319 10.21 12.77 -20.01
C ALA A 319 9.01 13.40 -20.75
N ALA A 320 9.31 14.19 -21.79
CA ALA A 320 8.32 14.89 -22.61
C ALA A 320 8.18 14.31 -24.03
N GLY A 321 8.99 13.32 -24.40
CA GLY A 321 9.00 12.74 -25.74
C GLY A 321 8.16 11.48 -25.92
N THR A 322 7.97 11.09 -27.18
CA THR A 322 7.36 9.82 -27.58
C THR A 322 8.40 8.69 -27.53
N PRO A 323 8.02 7.45 -27.19
CA PRO A 323 8.94 6.31 -27.24
C PRO A 323 9.44 6.13 -28.67
N VAL A 324 10.67 6.55 -28.95
CA VAL A 324 11.33 6.27 -30.22
C VAL A 324 12.39 5.20 -29.98
N GLN A 325 12.32 4.15 -30.79
CA GLN A 325 12.98 2.86 -30.57
C GLN A 325 13.88 2.49 -31.74
N ASP A 326 14.86 1.65 -31.45
CA ASP A 326 15.70 0.98 -32.44
C ASP A 326 15.89 -0.51 -32.10
N ALA A 327 16.36 -1.28 -33.08
CA ALA A 327 16.62 -2.71 -32.91
C ALA A 327 17.70 -3.02 -31.86
N ALA A 328 18.58 -2.06 -31.55
CA ALA A 328 19.62 -2.24 -30.54
C ALA A 328 19.02 -2.23 -29.13
N THR A 329 18.01 -1.37 -28.88
CA THR A 329 17.28 -1.29 -27.62
C THR A 329 16.52 -2.58 -27.35
N THR A 330 15.85 -3.16 -28.36
CA THR A 330 15.18 -4.47 -28.23
C THR A 330 16.17 -5.58 -27.88
N LEU A 331 17.31 -5.63 -28.57
CA LEU A 331 18.35 -6.64 -28.30
C LEU A 331 18.90 -6.52 -26.88
N ALA A 332 19.18 -5.29 -26.43
CA ALA A 332 19.71 -5.01 -25.10
C ALA A 332 18.68 -5.33 -24.00
N ALA A 333 17.41 -4.96 -24.19
CA ALA A 333 16.33 -5.27 -23.25
C ALA A 333 16.21 -6.80 -23.04
N ASN A 334 16.17 -7.57 -24.12
CA ASN A 334 16.06 -9.02 -24.06
C ASN A 334 17.31 -9.71 -23.49
N ALA A 335 18.45 -9.02 -23.47
CA ALA A 335 19.69 -9.51 -22.83
C ALA A 335 19.76 -9.21 -21.32
N LEU A 336 18.85 -8.38 -20.77
CA LEU A 336 18.84 -8.07 -19.35
C LEU A 336 18.58 -9.34 -18.51
N PRO A 337 19.34 -9.55 -17.42
CA PRO A 337 19.15 -10.71 -16.56
C PRO A 337 17.70 -10.81 -16.04
N GLY A 338 17.02 -11.92 -16.35
CA GLY A 338 15.67 -12.21 -15.86
C GLY A 338 14.52 -11.49 -16.58
N PHE A 339 14.79 -10.50 -17.43
CA PHE A 339 13.72 -9.76 -18.13
C PHE A 339 12.91 -10.66 -19.06
N ALA A 340 13.56 -11.32 -20.03
CA ALA A 340 12.86 -12.16 -21.01
C ALA A 340 12.12 -13.35 -20.35
N ALA A 341 12.66 -13.86 -19.23
CA ALA A 341 12.02 -14.92 -18.47
C ALA A 341 10.76 -14.44 -17.73
N ALA A 342 10.72 -13.18 -17.30
CA ALA A 342 9.60 -12.61 -16.56
C ALA A 342 8.51 -12.03 -17.47
N THR A 343 8.87 -11.51 -18.65
CA THR A 343 7.94 -10.77 -19.52
C THR A 343 7.64 -11.47 -20.86
N GLY A 344 8.36 -12.55 -21.18
CA GLY A 344 8.38 -13.12 -22.53
C GLY A 344 9.27 -12.33 -23.51
N GLY A 345 9.97 -11.30 -23.02
CA GLY A 345 10.76 -10.38 -23.82
C GLY A 345 9.90 -9.27 -24.42
N CYS A 346 10.51 -8.49 -25.31
CA CYS A 346 9.80 -7.47 -26.08
C CYS A 346 10.30 -7.45 -27.53
N ASP A 347 9.42 -7.02 -28.44
CA ASP A 347 9.74 -6.83 -29.85
C ASP A 347 10.00 -5.33 -30.14
N SER A 348 9.27 -4.75 -31.10
CA SER A 348 9.40 -3.34 -31.49
C SER A 348 8.67 -2.37 -30.56
N ASP A 349 8.18 -2.83 -29.40
CA ASP A 349 7.70 -1.96 -28.32
C ASP A 349 8.09 -2.46 -26.93
N CYS A 350 9.24 -2.01 -26.44
CA CYS A 350 9.77 -2.43 -25.13
C CYS A 350 9.35 -1.55 -23.95
N LEU A 351 8.81 -0.34 -24.19
CA LEU A 351 8.56 0.61 -23.10
C LEU A 351 7.54 0.08 -22.07
N PRO A 352 6.38 -0.47 -22.47
CA PRO A 352 5.41 -1.00 -21.51
C PRO A 352 5.99 -2.17 -20.69
N ALA A 353 6.65 -3.12 -21.35
CA ALA A 353 7.25 -4.30 -20.71
C ALA A 353 8.38 -3.92 -19.73
N LEU A 354 9.25 -2.98 -20.12
CA LEU A 354 10.33 -2.49 -19.25
C LEU A 354 9.79 -1.69 -18.06
N SER A 355 8.82 -0.80 -18.29
CA SER A 355 8.25 0.02 -17.22
C SER A 355 7.53 -0.84 -16.18
N ALA A 356 6.76 -1.83 -16.63
CA ALA A 356 6.10 -2.80 -15.76
C ALA A 356 7.11 -3.67 -15.00
N TRP A 357 8.12 -4.22 -15.68
CA TRP A 357 9.14 -5.07 -15.05
C TRP A 357 9.99 -4.34 -14.01
N LEU A 358 10.29 -3.07 -14.25
CA LEU A 358 11.03 -2.21 -13.32
C LEU A 358 10.15 -1.57 -12.23
N ALA A 359 8.82 -1.75 -12.29
CA ALA A 359 7.86 -0.99 -11.49
C ALA A 359 8.13 0.54 -11.53
N ALA A 360 8.50 1.06 -12.70
CA ALA A 360 8.88 2.45 -12.86
C ALA A 360 7.63 3.35 -12.89
N THR A 361 7.67 4.44 -12.13
CA THR A 361 6.62 5.47 -12.18
C THR A 361 6.97 6.46 -13.28
N SER A 362 6.16 6.54 -14.33
CA SER A 362 6.27 7.60 -15.33
C SER A 362 5.51 8.83 -14.85
N ILE A 363 6.18 9.99 -14.87
CA ILE A 363 5.54 11.28 -14.63
C ILE A 363 5.64 12.07 -15.95
N PRO A 364 4.53 12.19 -16.69
CA PRO A 364 4.44 13.09 -17.82
C PRO A 364 4.89 14.49 -17.41
N VAL A 365 5.73 15.12 -18.22
CA VAL A 365 6.30 16.42 -17.83
C VAL A 365 5.24 17.53 -17.68
N GLN A 366 4.11 17.42 -18.38
CA GLN A 366 2.92 18.25 -18.16
C GLN A 366 2.31 18.12 -16.74
N ASP A 367 2.51 17.00 -16.04
CA ASP A 367 2.02 16.81 -14.67
C ASP A 367 2.93 17.50 -13.64
N LEU A 368 4.11 18.00 -14.04
CA LEU A 368 4.97 18.86 -13.20
C LEU A 368 4.39 20.26 -12.98
N THR A 369 3.27 20.58 -13.64
CA THR A 369 2.47 21.76 -13.33
C THR A 369 1.76 21.64 -11.98
N ASP A 370 1.56 20.41 -11.48
CA ASP A 370 1.13 20.17 -10.11
C ASP A 370 2.33 20.33 -9.14
N PRO A 371 2.31 21.34 -8.25
CA PRO A 371 3.41 21.59 -7.31
C PRO A 371 3.60 20.46 -6.28
N LEU A 372 2.65 19.52 -6.15
CA LEU A 372 2.75 18.38 -5.25
C LEU A 372 3.27 17.11 -5.93
N ALA A 373 3.37 17.05 -7.26
CA ALA A 373 3.69 15.82 -8.00
C ALA A 373 5.01 15.17 -7.55
N LEU A 374 6.09 15.95 -7.51
CA LEU A 374 7.41 15.45 -7.11
C LEU A 374 7.55 15.25 -5.60
N VAL A 375 6.87 16.06 -4.79
CA VAL A 375 6.79 15.87 -3.33
C VAL A 375 6.12 14.53 -3.02
N ASN A 376 5.04 14.20 -3.73
CA ASN A 376 4.34 12.92 -3.63
C ASN A 376 5.20 11.75 -4.14
N LEU A 377 6.00 11.94 -5.19
CA LEU A 377 6.95 10.94 -5.66
C LEU A 377 8.00 10.60 -4.58
N VAL A 378 8.62 11.62 -3.99
CA VAL A 378 9.62 11.43 -2.92
C VAL A 378 9.00 10.73 -1.71
N ALA A 379 7.80 11.15 -1.29
CA ALA A 379 7.06 10.49 -0.22
C ALA A 379 6.77 9.01 -0.53
N ARG A 380 6.32 8.68 -1.75
CA ARG A 380 6.16 7.28 -2.18
C ARG A 380 7.47 6.51 -2.10
N SER A 381 8.56 7.11 -2.57
CA SER A 381 9.90 6.49 -2.57
C SER A 381 10.41 6.15 -1.17
N LEU A 382 10.11 7.00 -0.17
CA LEU A 382 10.41 6.74 1.25
C LEU A 382 9.47 5.69 1.88
N GLY A 383 8.30 5.48 1.27
CA GLY A 383 7.31 4.49 1.72
C GLY A 383 7.64 3.06 1.31
N HIS A 384 8.53 2.84 0.34
CA HIS A 384 8.95 1.51 -0.11
C HIS A 384 10.06 0.95 0.79
N ASP A 385 9.78 -0.12 1.53
CA ASP A 385 10.77 -0.81 2.36
C ASP A 385 11.46 -1.97 1.62
N ALA A 386 12.60 -2.42 2.15
CA ALA A 386 13.22 -3.66 1.72
C ALA A 386 12.43 -4.82 2.33
N ALA A 387 11.67 -5.54 1.52
CA ALA A 387 10.98 -6.71 2.01
C ALA A 387 11.96 -7.80 2.44
N VAL A 388 11.69 -8.38 3.60
CA VAL A 388 12.25 -9.66 4.03
C VAL A 388 11.16 -10.71 3.77
N PRO A 389 11.50 -11.95 3.36
CA PRO A 389 10.50 -13.00 3.21
C PRO A 389 9.66 -13.10 4.49
N ALA A 390 8.37 -12.80 4.39
CA ALA A 390 7.46 -13.03 5.49
C ALA A 390 7.39 -14.55 5.71
N GLY A 391 7.73 -15.00 6.90
CA GLY A 391 7.40 -16.36 7.32
C GLY A 391 5.87 -16.54 7.40
N PRO A 392 5.40 -17.74 7.75
CA PRO A 392 4.01 -17.94 8.16
C PRO A 392 3.58 -16.91 9.20
N GLN A 393 2.35 -16.40 9.10
CA GLN A 393 1.82 -15.39 10.01
C GLN A 393 0.35 -15.66 10.35
N LEU A 394 -0.05 -15.30 11.58
CA LEU A 394 -1.45 -15.20 11.96
C LEU A 394 -1.94 -13.76 11.80
N SER A 395 -3.22 -13.63 11.44
CA SER A 395 -3.92 -12.34 11.43
C SER A 395 -4.09 -11.79 12.85
N ALA A 396 -4.56 -10.55 12.96
CA ALA A 396 -5.18 -10.10 14.19
C ALA A 396 -6.34 -11.05 14.59
N ALA A 397 -6.56 -11.20 15.89
CA ALA A 397 -7.56 -12.11 16.42
C ALA A 397 -8.99 -11.58 16.25
N GLY A 398 -9.87 -12.40 15.69
CA GLY A 398 -11.31 -12.25 15.84
C GLY A 398 -11.75 -12.83 17.18
N ILE A 399 -12.16 -11.97 18.11
CA ILE A 399 -12.63 -12.42 19.44
C ILE A 399 -14.11 -12.77 19.34
N VAL A 400 -14.48 -13.94 19.85
CA VAL A 400 -15.88 -14.37 19.98
C VAL A 400 -16.32 -14.10 21.42
N PRO A 401 -17.24 -13.15 21.67
CA PRO A 401 -17.69 -12.84 23.02
C PRO A 401 -18.43 -14.05 23.63
N ALA A 402 -17.98 -14.52 24.79
CA ALA A 402 -18.47 -15.75 25.41
C ALA A 402 -20.00 -15.79 25.61
N GLY A 403 -20.63 -16.87 25.14
CA GLY A 403 -21.84 -17.46 25.69
C GLY A 403 -21.44 -18.76 26.41
N MET A 404 -22.09 -19.14 27.50
CA MET A 404 -21.71 -20.30 28.33
C MET A 404 -22.03 -21.67 27.67
N GLY A 405 -21.66 -21.87 26.41
CA GLY A 405 -21.83 -23.12 25.65
C GLY A 405 -20.47 -23.70 25.24
N ALA A 406 -20.25 -25.00 25.46
CA ALA A 406 -18.95 -25.67 25.32
C ALA A 406 -18.54 -26.00 23.85
N ALA A 407 -19.19 -25.42 22.84
CA ALA A 407 -19.02 -25.81 21.45
C ALA A 407 -18.66 -24.66 20.48
N THR A 408 -18.69 -23.40 20.92
CA THR A 408 -18.33 -22.24 20.09
C THR A 408 -16.89 -21.80 20.39
N PRO A 409 -16.11 -21.40 19.36
CA PRO A 409 -14.76 -20.93 19.57
C PRO A 409 -14.75 -19.63 20.36
N GLY A 410 -13.71 -19.40 21.18
CA GLY A 410 -13.48 -18.13 21.89
C GLY A 410 -12.66 -17.14 21.05
N ILE A 411 -11.88 -17.65 20.09
CA ILE A 411 -10.98 -16.85 19.25
C ILE A 411 -10.77 -17.49 17.89
N VAL A 412 -10.65 -16.66 16.85
CA VAL A 412 -10.39 -17.09 15.46
C VAL A 412 -9.23 -16.30 14.88
N TYR A 413 -8.36 -16.98 14.14
CA TYR A 413 -7.25 -16.40 13.39
C TYR A 413 -7.35 -16.77 11.91
N GLY A 414 -7.03 -15.82 11.04
CA GLY A 414 -6.53 -16.13 9.70
C GLY A 414 -5.06 -16.55 9.77
N LEU A 415 -4.64 -17.43 8.87
CA LEU A 415 -3.26 -17.85 8.69
C LEU A 415 -2.84 -17.59 7.25
N THR A 416 -1.74 -16.87 7.09
CA THR A 416 -1.11 -16.59 5.78
C THR A 416 0.19 -17.38 5.66
N LEU A 417 0.41 -17.99 4.50
CA LEU A 417 1.67 -18.63 4.13
C LEU A 417 2.25 -17.96 2.88
N PRO A 418 3.14 -16.97 3.05
CA PRO A 418 3.77 -16.25 1.95
C PRO A 418 4.59 -17.14 1.02
N LEU A 419 4.40 -16.98 -0.30
CA LEU A 419 5.18 -17.67 -1.34
C LEU A 419 5.66 -16.67 -2.40
N ARG A 420 6.74 -17.00 -3.12
CA ARG A 420 7.17 -16.19 -4.29
C ARG A 420 6.40 -16.58 -5.55
N ARG A 421 5.07 -16.47 -5.49
CA ARG A 421 4.12 -16.83 -6.54
C ARG A 421 2.88 -15.94 -6.43
N GLU A 422 2.09 -15.91 -7.50
CA GLU A 422 0.90 -15.06 -7.61
C GLU A 422 -0.14 -15.36 -6.53
N ARG A 423 -0.30 -16.63 -6.15
CA ARG A 423 -1.25 -17.06 -5.12
C ARG A 423 -0.55 -17.47 -3.84
N TRP A 424 -1.02 -16.91 -2.73
CA TRP A 424 -0.56 -17.29 -1.39
C TRP A 424 -1.59 -18.22 -0.73
N PRO A 425 -1.20 -19.41 -0.28
CA PRO A 425 -2.08 -20.26 0.48
C PRO A 425 -2.37 -19.64 1.86
N GLY A 426 -3.55 -19.95 2.38
CA GLY A 426 -3.95 -19.55 3.72
C GLY A 426 -5.07 -20.40 4.27
N ASN A 427 -5.38 -20.17 5.55
CA ASN A 427 -6.38 -20.92 6.31
C ASN A 427 -7.04 -20.05 7.38
N ALA A 428 -8.07 -20.57 8.05
CA ALA A 428 -8.64 -20.00 9.26
C ALA A 428 -8.72 -21.08 10.36
N LEU A 429 -8.31 -20.69 11.56
CA LEU A 429 -8.15 -21.58 12.71
C LEU A 429 -8.92 -21.00 13.89
N ALA A 430 -9.65 -21.87 14.60
CA ALA A 430 -10.49 -21.49 15.71
C ALA A 430 -10.06 -22.22 16.97
N TYR A 431 -9.97 -21.50 18.07
CA TYR A 431 -9.46 -21.99 19.35
C TYR A 431 -10.34 -21.49 20.50
N ASP A 432 -10.15 -22.06 21.68
CA ASP A 432 -10.82 -21.62 22.90
C ASP A 432 -9.84 -20.83 23.81
N LEU A 433 -10.38 -20.17 24.82
CA LEU A 433 -9.63 -19.36 25.78
C LEU A 433 -9.74 -19.97 27.18
N ALA A 434 -8.63 -20.49 27.69
CA ALA A 434 -8.53 -20.96 29.06
C ALA A 434 -8.14 -19.82 30.00
N TRP A 435 -8.97 -19.57 31.02
CA TRP A 435 -8.69 -18.57 32.04
C TRP A 435 -7.65 -19.09 33.05
N ASN A 436 -6.53 -18.38 33.18
CA ASN A 436 -5.39 -18.76 34.03
C ASN A 436 -5.55 -18.38 35.52
N GLY A 437 -6.74 -17.93 35.94
CA GLY A 437 -7.03 -17.55 37.32
C GLY A 437 -6.96 -16.04 37.58
N PRO A 438 -7.17 -15.59 38.83
CA PRO A 438 -7.16 -14.17 39.18
C PRO A 438 -5.72 -13.61 39.15
N GLY A 439 -5.33 -13.02 38.02
CA GLY A 439 -4.03 -12.36 37.80
C GLY A 439 -4.08 -11.39 36.61
N PHE A 440 -2.97 -10.68 36.36
CA PHE A 440 -2.80 -9.82 35.17
C PHE A 440 -2.38 -10.60 33.92
N GLU A 441 -2.20 -11.92 34.02
CA GLU A 441 -1.92 -12.77 32.87
C GLU A 441 -3.21 -13.01 32.09
N GLY A 442 -3.18 -12.72 30.78
CA GLY A 442 -4.30 -12.96 29.87
C GLY A 442 -4.66 -14.46 29.75
N PRO A 443 -5.81 -14.79 29.14
CA PRO A 443 -6.19 -16.18 28.92
C PRO A 443 -5.20 -16.89 27.97
N THR A 444 -4.98 -18.19 28.21
CA THR A 444 -4.20 -19.04 27.31
C THR A 444 -5.08 -19.47 26.13
N VAL A 445 -4.58 -19.34 24.91
CA VAL A 445 -5.26 -19.92 23.74
C VAL A 445 -5.06 -21.43 23.76
N ILE A 446 -6.16 -22.17 23.87
CA ILE A 446 -6.15 -23.64 23.95
C ILE A 446 -6.84 -24.25 22.73
N ASP A 447 -6.36 -25.42 22.34
CA ASP A 447 -6.90 -26.17 21.22
C ASP A 447 -8.07 -27.08 21.63
N ARG A 448 -8.61 -27.83 20.68
CA ARG A 448 -9.76 -28.71 20.89
C ARG A 448 -9.52 -29.79 21.95
N ASP A 449 -8.26 -30.15 22.19
CA ASP A 449 -7.88 -31.17 23.16
C ASP A 449 -7.56 -30.55 24.55
N GLY A 450 -7.67 -29.22 24.69
CA GLY A 450 -7.45 -28.48 25.94
C GLY A 450 -6.00 -28.09 26.19
N GLU A 451 -5.12 -28.32 25.21
CA GLU A 451 -3.68 -28.00 25.30
C GLU A 451 -3.39 -26.63 24.71
N ALA A 452 -2.28 -26.00 25.09
CA ALA A 452 -1.88 -24.70 24.52
C ALA A 452 -1.81 -24.78 22.98
N ALA A 453 -2.54 -23.93 22.26
CA ALA A 453 -2.65 -24.02 20.81
C ALA A 453 -1.46 -23.42 20.05
N LEU A 454 -0.81 -22.42 20.65
CA LEU A 454 0.25 -21.64 20.02
C LEU A 454 1.62 -22.00 20.60
N ASP A 455 2.63 -22.05 19.75
CA ASP A 455 4.02 -22.19 20.13
C ASP A 455 4.55 -20.85 20.66
N ALA A 456 5.07 -20.85 21.89
CA ALA A 456 5.47 -19.62 22.58
C ALA A 456 6.67 -18.90 21.94
N ALA A 457 7.49 -19.59 21.15
CA ALA A 457 8.65 -19.00 20.49
C ALA A 457 8.29 -18.32 19.16
N THR A 458 7.31 -18.86 18.45
CA THR A 458 6.95 -18.43 17.09
C THR A 458 5.62 -17.68 17.03
N GLY A 459 4.74 -17.83 18.03
CA GLY A 459 3.38 -17.31 18.00
C GLY A 459 2.45 -18.02 17.01
N LEU A 460 2.92 -19.06 16.34
CA LEU A 460 2.17 -19.86 15.36
C LEU A 460 1.51 -21.08 16.01
N PRO A 461 0.52 -21.71 15.35
CA PRO A 461 -0.05 -22.95 15.84
C PRO A 461 1.03 -24.00 16.04
N ARG A 462 1.08 -24.61 17.24
CA ARG A 462 2.04 -25.66 17.53
C ARG A 462 1.84 -26.84 16.58
N SER A 463 2.92 -27.58 16.28
CA SER A 463 2.77 -28.82 15.51
C SER A 463 1.84 -29.79 16.23
N GLY A 464 0.84 -30.30 15.52
CA GLY A 464 -0.18 -31.19 16.08
C GLY A 464 -1.18 -30.48 17.01
N SER A 465 -1.28 -29.14 16.99
CA SER A 465 -2.45 -28.45 17.54
C SER A 465 -3.70 -28.92 16.81
N ARG A 466 -4.85 -28.89 17.48
CA ARG A 466 -6.12 -29.21 16.82
C ARG A 466 -7.11 -28.05 16.93
N SER A 467 -7.32 -27.32 15.85
CA SER A 467 -8.39 -26.32 15.77
C SER A 467 -9.74 -26.94 16.17
N LEU A 468 -10.62 -26.14 16.77
CA LEU A 468 -11.99 -26.53 17.11
C LEU A 468 -12.77 -26.98 15.86
N TRP A 469 -12.42 -26.44 14.70
CA TRP A 469 -12.99 -26.84 13.42
C TRP A 469 -12.35 -28.11 12.82
N SER A 470 -11.30 -28.68 13.43
CA SER A 470 -10.61 -29.86 12.89
C SER A 470 -11.10 -31.20 13.47
N ASP A 471 -11.31 -32.19 12.59
CA ASP A 471 -11.61 -33.58 12.96
C ASP A 471 -10.38 -34.40 13.40
N ALA A 472 -9.19 -33.97 13.01
CA ALA A 472 -7.91 -34.59 13.36
C ALA A 472 -6.87 -33.50 13.70
N ALA A 473 -5.72 -33.91 14.25
CA ALA A 473 -4.64 -32.96 14.54
C ALA A 473 -4.11 -32.28 13.25
N ASP A 474 -3.84 -30.98 13.35
CA ASP A 474 -3.36 -30.14 12.26
C ASP A 474 -1.87 -30.40 12.04
N THR A 475 -1.55 -31.53 11.42
CA THR A 475 -0.17 -31.93 11.07
C THR A 475 0.44 -31.06 9.97
N GLY A 476 -0.38 -30.31 9.25
CA GLY A 476 0.00 -29.18 8.40
C GLY A 476 -1.03 -28.06 8.53
N TRP A 477 -0.57 -26.81 8.63
CA TRP A 477 -1.46 -25.68 8.92
C TRP A 477 -2.48 -25.35 7.82
N LEU A 478 -2.37 -25.96 6.63
CA LEU A 478 -3.26 -25.73 5.48
C LEU A 478 -4.32 -26.81 5.24
N SER A 479 -4.33 -27.89 6.04
CA SER A 479 -5.25 -29.03 5.82
C SER A 479 -6.30 -29.20 6.92
N GLY A 480 -6.16 -28.47 8.03
CA GLY A 480 -7.12 -28.43 9.13
C GLY A 480 -7.96 -27.15 9.14
N GLY A 481 -8.57 -26.84 10.27
CA GLY A 481 -9.38 -25.64 10.46
C GLY A 481 -10.52 -25.54 9.46
N ALA A 482 -10.78 -24.33 8.98
CA ALA A 482 -11.79 -24.09 7.97
C ALA A 482 -11.42 -24.64 6.58
N ALA A 483 -10.13 -24.66 6.21
CA ALA A 483 -9.68 -25.29 4.95
C ALA A 483 -10.06 -26.77 4.88
N GLY A 484 -9.91 -27.50 6.00
CA GLY A 484 -10.34 -28.89 6.12
C GLY A 484 -11.87 -29.09 6.14
N ARG A 485 -12.66 -28.01 6.15
CA ARG A 485 -14.12 -27.99 6.20
C ARG A 485 -14.77 -27.41 4.95
N LEU A 486 -13.99 -26.99 3.97
CA LEU A 486 -14.53 -26.45 2.72
C LEU A 486 -15.45 -27.49 2.05
N PRO A 487 -16.65 -27.08 1.60
CA PRO A 487 -17.54 -27.96 0.85
C PRO A 487 -16.85 -28.48 -0.41
N ALA A 488 -17.26 -29.68 -0.86
CA ALA A 488 -16.84 -30.17 -2.17
C ALA A 488 -17.26 -29.17 -3.27
N ALA A 489 -16.52 -29.12 -4.39
CA ALA A 489 -16.73 -28.14 -5.47
C ALA A 489 -18.18 -28.08 -5.98
N ALA A 490 -18.89 -29.21 -6.03
CA ALA A 490 -20.30 -29.27 -6.44
C ALA A 490 -21.28 -28.65 -5.42
N ALA A 491 -20.88 -28.55 -4.15
CA ALA A 491 -21.69 -28.01 -3.06
C ALA A 491 -21.27 -26.59 -2.63
N ARG A 492 -20.10 -26.08 -3.09
CA ARG A 492 -19.69 -24.69 -2.81
C ARG A 492 -20.68 -23.69 -3.41
N ARG A 493 -21.04 -22.71 -2.60
CA ARG A 493 -21.93 -21.59 -2.95
C ARG A 493 -21.09 -20.33 -3.14
N LEU A 494 -20.63 -20.11 -4.37
CA LEU A 494 -19.82 -18.96 -4.75
C LEU A 494 -20.67 -17.96 -5.53
N PHE A 495 -20.59 -16.68 -5.14
CA PHE A 495 -21.39 -15.62 -5.74
C PHE A 495 -20.54 -14.41 -6.11
N SER A 496 -21.00 -13.65 -7.11
CA SER A 496 -20.48 -12.34 -7.49
C SER A 496 -21.64 -11.40 -7.81
N ASN A 497 -21.39 -10.10 -7.89
CA ASN A 497 -22.41 -9.08 -8.18
C ASN A 497 -22.60 -8.86 -9.68
N LEU A 498 -22.80 -9.94 -10.44
CA LEU A 498 -22.96 -9.94 -11.90
C LEU A 498 -24.24 -9.22 -12.38
N THR A 499 -25.21 -9.08 -11.47
CA THR A 499 -26.49 -8.42 -11.67
C THR A 499 -26.90 -7.68 -10.39
N THR A 500 -27.95 -6.87 -10.49
CA THR A 500 -28.55 -6.17 -9.33
C THR A 500 -29.53 -7.05 -8.52
N ALA A 501 -29.69 -8.34 -8.88
CA ALA A 501 -30.50 -9.28 -8.12
C ALA A 501 -29.82 -9.62 -6.77
N PRO A 502 -30.53 -10.25 -5.80
CA PRO A 502 -29.91 -10.77 -4.59
C PRO A 502 -28.65 -11.61 -4.90
N LEU A 503 -27.62 -11.58 -4.04
CA LEU A 503 -26.36 -12.27 -4.35
C LEU A 503 -26.54 -13.78 -4.55
N THR A 504 -27.53 -14.37 -3.89
CA THR A 504 -27.85 -15.81 -3.99
C THR A 504 -28.62 -16.20 -5.25
N ASP A 505 -29.01 -15.23 -6.09
CA ASP A 505 -29.68 -15.50 -7.37
C ASP A 505 -28.80 -16.35 -8.30
N PRO A 506 -29.36 -17.33 -9.03
CA PRO A 506 -28.60 -18.14 -9.99
C PRO A 506 -27.78 -17.32 -11.00
N ALA A 507 -28.24 -16.14 -11.41
CA ALA A 507 -27.51 -15.27 -12.34
C ALA A 507 -26.19 -14.74 -11.76
N ASN A 508 -26.06 -14.70 -10.44
CA ASN A 508 -24.89 -14.21 -9.70
C ASN A 508 -23.93 -15.35 -9.29
N ARG A 509 -24.26 -16.62 -9.59
CA ARG A 509 -23.42 -17.77 -9.19
C ARG A 509 -22.14 -17.88 -10.00
N LEU A 510 -21.04 -18.21 -9.33
CA LEU A 510 -19.79 -18.59 -9.98
C LEU A 510 -19.79 -20.10 -10.27
N ASP A 511 -20.63 -20.48 -11.21
CA ASP A 511 -20.79 -21.84 -11.74
C ASP A 511 -20.25 -21.87 -13.18
N SER A 512 -19.63 -22.98 -13.61
CA SER A 512 -18.98 -23.09 -14.92
C SER A 512 -19.95 -23.07 -16.11
N ASP A 513 -21.25 -23.23 -15.86
CA ASP A 513 -22.33 -23.12 -16.83
C ASP A 513 -23.01 -21.73 -16.84
N ASN A 514 -22.59 -20.78 -16.00
CA ASN A 514 -23.15 -19.43 -15.99
C ASN A 514 -22.70 -18.65 -17.25
N PRO A 515 -23.61 -18.29 -18.17
CA PRO A 515 -23.26 -17.66 -19.44
C PRO A 515 -22.74 -16.22 -19.30
N ARG A 516 -22.84 -15.61 -18.11
CA ARG A 516 -22.31 -14.26 -17.84
C ARG A 516 -20.80 -14.26 -17.55
N LEU A 517 -20.22 -15.42 -17.27
CA LEU A 517 -18.79 -15.59 -17.01
C LEU A 517 -18.06 -15.84 -18.33
N ASP A 518 -17.90 -14.76 -19.10
CA ASP A 518 -17.19 -14.81 -20.37
C ASP A 518 -15.66 -14.61 -20.19
N ARG A 519 -14.94 -14.66 -21.32
CA ARG A 519 -13.48 -14.49 -21.32
C ARG A 519 -13.05 -13.11 -20.86
N GLU A 520 -13.78 -12.07 -21.27
CA GLU A 520 -13.44 -10.68 -20.97
C GLU A 520 -13.55 -10.45 -19.46
N LEU A 521 -14.64 -10.89 -18.84
CA LEU A 521 -14.87 -10.73 -17.40
C LEU A 521 -13.84 -11.48 -16.55
N LEU A 522 -13.33 -12.62 -17.04
CA LEU A 522 -12.31 -13.41 -16.37
C LEU A 522 -10.88 -13.04 -16.75
N GLY A 523 -10.68 -11.97 -17.54
CA GLY A 523 -9.36 -11.47 -17.93
C GLY A 523 -8.61 -12.40 -18.88
N LEU A 524 -9.32 -13.29 -19.59
CA LEU A 524 -8.72 -14.25 -20.53
C LEU A 524 -8.55 -13.61 -21.92
N GLY A 525 -7.31 -13.58 -22.42
CA GLY A 525 -7.00 -13.13 -23.78
C GLY A 525 -7.58 -14.05 -24.86
N ALA A 526 -7.67 -13.61 -26.11
CA ALA A 526 -8.21 -14.43 -27.20
C ALA A 526 -7.42 -15.73 -27.48
N HIS A 527 -6.15 -15.78 -27.04
CA HIS A 527 -5.23 -16.90 -27.25
C HIS A 527 -4.88 -17.68 -25.97
N ASP A 528 -5.46 -17.30 -24.83
CA ASP A 528 -5.21 -18.01 -23.58
C ASP A 528 -5.75 -19.45 -23.66
N PRO A 529 -4.95 -20.45 -23.24
CA PRO A 529 -5.33 -21.85 -23.37
C PRO A 529 -6.52 -22.23 -22.47
N GLU A 530 -6.75 -21.50 -21.38
CA GLU A 530 -7.85 -21.77 -20.47
C GLU A 530 -9.19 -21.29 -21.01
N THR A 531 -10.24 -22.06 -20.71
CA THR A 531 -11.63 -21.66 -20.90
C THR A 531 -12.20 -21.03 -19.62
N PRO A 532 -13.25 -20.19 -19.72
CA PRO A 532 -13.96 -19.67 -18.55
C PRO A 532 -14.39 -20.76 -17.57
N ALA A 533 -14.98 -21.85 -18.08
CA ALA A 533 -15.43 -22.97 -17.28
C ALA A 533 -14.30 -23.58 -16.44
N GLU A 534 -13.12 -23.80 -17.03
CA GLU A 534 -11.99 -24.38 -16.30
C GLU A 534 -11.44 -23.45 -15.21
N VAL A 535 -11.46 -22.12 -15.42
CA VAL A 535 -11.04 -21.15 -14.39
C VAL A 535 -12.02 -21.17 -13.21
N ILE A 536 -13.32 -21.21 -13.48
CA ILE A 536 -14.35 -21.27 -12.44
C ILE A 536 -14.33 -22.62 -11.71
N ASP A 537 -14.21 -23.74 -12.42
CA ASP A 537 -14.10 -25.06 -11.82
C ASP A 537 -12.85 -25.16 -10.92
N TRP A 538 -11.72 -24.56 -11.34
CA TRP A 538 -10.54 -24.44 -10.50
C TRP A 538 -10.83 -23.69 -9.20
N LEU A 539 -11.42 -22.50 -9.26
CA LEU A 539 -11.77 -21.68 -8.08
C LEU A 539 -12.67 -22.47 -7.10
N ARG A 540 -13.67 -23.20 -7.63
CA ARG A 540 -14.57 -24.04 -6.84
C ARG A 540 -13.87 -25.23 -6.20
N SER A 541 -12.78 -25.72 -6.79
CA SER A 541 -12.03 -26.88 -6.34
C SER A 541 -10.93 -26.58 -5.30
N LEU A 542 -10.67 -25.31 -5.00
CA LEU A 542 -9.65 -24.91 -4.03
C LEU A 542 -9.92 -25.53 -2.65
N LEU A 543 -8.90 -26.16 -2.09
CA LEU A 543 -8.92 -26.77 -0.74
C LEU A 543 -8.35 -25.84 0.34
N GLN A 544 -8.01 -24.60 -0.01
CA GLN A 544 -7.44 -23.59 0.87
C GLN A 544 -8.24 -22.31 0.71
N LEU A 545 -8.40 -21.55 1.79
CA LEU A 545 -9.15 -20.28 1.77
C LEU A 545 -8.44 -19.20 0.94
N GLY A 546 -7.12 -19.32 0.77
CA GLY A 546 -6.30 -18.22 0.27
C GLY A 546 -5.83 -17.34 1.42
N ASP A 547 -4.97 -16.38 1.11
CA ASP A 547 -4.30 -15.53 2.09
C ASP A 547 -5.27 -14.50 2.74
N PRO A 548 -5.59 -14.63 4.04
CA PRO A 548 -6.48 -13.70 4.74
C PRO A 548 -5.83 -12.36 5.13
N GLY A 549 -4.51 -12.22 4.95
CA GLY A 549 -3.75 -11.06 5.41
C GLY A 549 -3.79 -10.88 6.93
N PRO A 550 -3.47 -9.67 7.44
CA PRO A 550 -3.42 -9.40 8.87
C PRO A 550 -4.77 -8.98 9.46
N ALA A 551 -5.79 -8.74 8.64
CA ALA A 551 -7.08 -8.25 9.09
C ALA A 551 -7.75 -9.28 10.02
N ALA A 552 -8.37 -8.80 11.10
CA ALA A 552 -9.09 -9.69 12.00
C ALA A 552 -10.32 -10.27 11.31
N PRO A 553 -10.59 -11.59 11.44
CA PRO A 553 -11.89 -12.16 11.11
C PRO A 553 -13.01 -11.40 11.83
N VAL A 554 -14.09 -11.10 11.10
CA VAL A 554 -15.26 -10.45 11.66
C VAL A 554 -16.26 -11.51 12.12
N VAL A 555 -16.64 -11.45 13.40
CA VAL A 555 -17.58 -12.41 14.00
C VAL A 555 -18.98 -11.79 14.02
N LEU A 556 -19.90 -12.36 13.26
CA LEU A 556 -21.33 -12.06 13.31
C LEU A 556 -22.04 -13.12 14.15
N ARG A 557 -22.59 -12.73 15.30
CA ARG A 557 -23.34 -13.63 16.17
C ARG A 557 -24.85 -13.41 15.97
N ILE A 558 -25.58 -14.47 15.68
CA ILE A 558 -27.03 -14.47 15.50
C ILE A 558 -27.69 -14.89 16.81
N SER A 559 -27.21 -15.98 17.43
CA SER A 559 -27.66 -16.46 18.73
C SER A 559 -26.48 -17.00 19.56
N ALA A 560 -26.75 -17.66 20.69
CA ALA A 560 -25.69 -18.21 21.54
C ALA A 560 -24.81 -19.26 20.83
N ASP A 561 -25.42 -20.08 19.97
CA ASP A 561 -24.77 -21.20 19.28
C ASP A 561 -24.78 -21.04 17.75
N ASP A 562 -25.29 -19.93 17.22
CA ASP A 562 -25.43 -19.67 15.78
C ASP A 562 -24.79 -18.34 15.38
N GLY A 563 -24.11 -18.34 14.25
CA GLY A 563 -23.38 -17.18 13.74
C GLY A 563 -22.46 -17.51 12.59
N LEU A 564 -21.83 -16.47 12.06
CA LEU A 564 -20.86 -16.54 10.98
C LEU A 564 -19.54 -15.91 11.38
N VAL A 565 -18.45 -16.47 10.87
CA VAL A 565 -17.13 -15.83 10.82
C VAL A 565 -16.87 -15.41 9.39
N LEU A 566 -16.66 -14.12 9.19
CA LEU A 566 -16.43 -13.49 7.90
C LEU A 566 -14.93 -13.24 7.73
N ILE A 567 -14.34 -13.79 6.67
CA ILE A 567 -12.90 -13.69 6.37
C ILE A 567 -12.72 -13.24 4.93
N ALA A 568 -12.10 -12.08 4.76
CA ALA A 568 -11.64 -11.61 3.46
C ALA A 568 -10.28 -12.23 3.11
N THR A 569 -10.05 -12.50 1.83
CA THR A 569 -8.77 -13.01 1.32
C THR A 569 -8.28 -12.23 0.12
N GLN A 570 -6.96 -12.21 -0.04
CA GLN A 570 -6.24 -11.62 -1.17
C GLN A 570 -6.48 -12.35 -2.50
N ASP A 571 -7.02 -13.58 -2.45
CA ASP A 571 -7.53 -14.28 -3.62
C ASP A 571 -8.82 -13.61 -4.14
N GLY A 572 -9.41 -12.69 -3.37
CA GLY A 572 -10.58 -11.87 -3.73
C GLY A 572 -11.89 -12.33 -3.10
N LEU A 573 -11.86 -13.35 -2.24
CA LEU A 573 -13.05 -13.96 -1.65
C LEU A 573 -13.33 -13.43 -0.25
N LEU A 574 -14.58 -13.06 0.00
CA LEU A 574 -15.14 -12.93 1.34
C LEU A 574 -15.83 -14.26 1.68
N HIS A 575 -15.25 -15.03 2.57
CA HIS A 575 -15.79 -16.29 3.06
C HIS A 575 -16.71 -16.08 4.26
N ALA A 576 -17.87 -16.72 4.27
CA ALA A 576 -18.74 -16.82 5.43
C ALA A 576 -18.73 -18.25 5.97
N LEU A 577 -18.08 -18.42 7.12
CA LEU A 577 -17.91 -19.70 7.78
C LEU A 577 -18.92 -19.84 8.92
N ASP A 578 -19.54 -21.00 9.06
CA ASP A 578 -20.36 -21.32 10.23
C ASP A 578 -19.51 -21.24 11.51
N LEU A 579 -19.99 -20.50 12.50
CA LEU A 579 -19.22 -20.20 13.72
C LEU A 579 -18.84 -21.47 14.50
N ALA A 580 -19.74 -22.44 14.58
CA ALA A 580 -19.54 -23.66 15.37
C ALA A 580 -18.66 -24.69 14.64
N THR A 581 -18.86 -24.85 13.32
CA THR A 581 -18.30 -25.97 12.55
C THR A 581 -17.15 -25.56 11.63
N GLY A 582 -17.04 -24.28 11.27
CA GLY A 582 -16.07 -23.78 10.29
C GLY A 582 -16.43 -24.12 8.84
N VAL A 583 -17.60 -24.71 8.58
CA VAL A 583 -18.06 -25.03 7.22
C VAL A 583 -18.48 -23.75 6.51
N GLU A 584 -17.92 -23.53 5.33
CA GLU A 584 -18.29 -22.39 4.49
C GLU A 584 -19.75 -22.48 4.01
N GLN A 585 -20.53 -21.46 4.37
CA GLN A 585 -21.95 -21.34 3.99
C GLN A 585 -22.11 -20.70 2.61
N TRP A 586 -21.26 -19.72 2.31
CA TRP A 586 -21.13 -19.04 1.03
C TRP A 586 -19.82 -18.26 0.96
N ALA A 587 -19.40 -17.90 -0.24
CA ALA A 587 -18.37 -16.87 -0.42
C ALA A 587 -18.74 -15.91 -1.55
N PHE A 588 -18.32 -14.66 -1.38
CA PHE A 588 -18.58 -13.55 -2.31
C PHE A 588 -17.27 -13.04 -2.92
N LEU A 589 -17.23 -12.90 -4.24
CA LEU A 589 -16.10 -12.34 -4.99
C LEU A 589 -16.59 -11.11 -5.78
N PRO A 590 -16.17 -9.88 -5.44
CA PRO A 590 -16.55 -8.69 -6.18
C PRO A 590 -16.24 -8.78 -7.68
N GLN A 591 -17.19 -8.41 -8.53
CA GLN A 591 -17.10 -8.58 -9.99
C GLN A 591 -15.79 -8.01 -10.57
N GLU A 592 -15.32 -6.88 -10.06
CA GLU A 592 -14.09 -6.23 -10.56
C GLU A 592 -12.81 -7.06 -10.30
N LEU A 593 -12.84 -7.99 -9.35
CA LEU A 593 -11.72 -8.87 -9.04
C LEU A 593 -11.74 -10.16 -9.89
N LEU A 594 -12.79 -10.42 -10.68
CA LEU A 594 -12.92 -11.64 -11.49
C LEU A 594 -11.82 -11.78 -12.55
N ALA A 595 -11.35 -10.66 -13.10
CA ALA A 595 -10.32 -10.65 -14.13
C ALA A 595 -8.97 -11.22 -13.67
N ARG A 596 -8.75 -11.34 -12.35
CA ARG A 596 -7.51 -11.85 -11.76
C ARG A 596 -7.46 -13.36 -11.66
N LEU A 597 -8.60 -14.05 -11.77
CA LEU A 597 -8.71 -15.48 -11.51
C LEU A 597 -7.80 -16.33 -12.42
N ALA A 598 -7.61 -15.92 -13.67
CA ALA A 598 -6.69 -16.60 -14.59
C ALA A 598 -5.23 -16.53 -14.09
N GLY A 599 -4.78 -15.36 -13.62
CA GLY A 599 -3.44 -15.18 -13.05
C GLY A 599 -3.24 -16.02 -11.80
N LEU A 600 -4.20 -15.98 -10.87
CA LEU A 600 -4.17 -16.78 -9.64
C LEU A 600 -4.15 -18.29 -9.92
N ARG A 601 -4.78 -18.75 -11.01
CA ARG A 601 -4.77 -20.16 -11.44
C ARG A 601 -3.44 -20.59 -12.01
N ARG A 602 -2.81 -19.76 -12.84
CA ARG A 602 -1.47 -20.03 -13.39
C ARG A 602 -0.42 -20.04 -12.28
N ASP A 603 -0.64 -19.20 -11.26
CA ASP A 603 0.16 -19.14 -10.04
C ASP A 603 1.66 -18.97 -10.37
N GLU A 604 2.02 -18.12 -11.34
CA GLU A 604 3.40 -18.00 -11.79
C GLU A 604 4.32 -17.47 -10.68
N PRO A 605 5.61 -17.87 -10.65
CA PRO A 605 6.58 -17.25 -9.75
C PRO A 605 6.64 -15.75 -9.97
N THR A 606 6.40 -14.97 -8.91
CA THR A 606 6.42 -13.50 -8.99
C THR A 606 7.01 -12.87 -7.72
N THR A 607 7.46 -11.63 -7.88
CA THR A 607 7.86 -10.71 -6.79
C THR A 607 6.84 -9.58 -6.57
N LEU A 608 5.90 -9.43 -7.50
CA LEU A 608 4.80 -8.47 -7.52
C LEU A 608 3.53 -9.27 -7.86
N ARG A 609 2.67 -9.53 -6.88
CA ARG A 609 1.41 -10.25 -7.09
C ARG A 609 0.24 -9.28 -7.12
N SER A 610 -0.87 -9.71 -7.72
CA SER A 610 -2.11 -8.96 -7.67
C SER A 610 -2.82 -9.13 -6.33
N HIS A 611 -3.55 -8.10 -5.89
CA HIS A 611 -4.25 -8.05 -4.61
C HIS A 611 -5.76 -8.18 -4.73
N GLY A 612 -6.36 -8.86 -3.75
CA GLY A 612 -7.81 -9.05 -3.65
C GLY A 612 -8.40 -8.24 -2.53
N LEU A 613 -9.19 -8.88 -1.67
CA LEU A 613 -9.79 -8.18 -0.54
C LEU A 613 -8.76 -8.01 0.57
N ASP A 614 -8.33 -6.76 0.75
CA ASP A 614 -7.35 -6.33 1.75
C ASP A 614 -7.75 -5.08 2.54
N GLY A 615 -8.98 -4.61 2.32
CA GLY A 615 -9.46 -3.42 2.99
C GLY A 615 -10.01 -3.74 4.38
N PRO A 616 -10.36 -2.70 5.13
CA PRO A 616 -11.03 -2.86 6.42
C PRO A 616 -12.39 -3.52 6.23
N MET A 617 -12.78 -4.34 7.21
CA MET A 617 -14.12 -4.89 7.32
C MET A 617 -14.79 -4.33 8.57
N LEU A 618 -15.95 -3.69 8.39
CA LEU A 618 -16.78 -3.17 9.47
C LEU A 618 -18.13 -3.87 9.47
N LEU A 619 -18.45 -4.53 10.58
CA LEU A 619 -19.80 -5.02 10.86
C LEU A 619 -20.56 -3.98 11.69
N HIS A 620 -21.65 -3.49 11.15
CA HIS A 620 -22.62 -2.65 11.84
C HIS A 620 -23.90 -3.45 12.11
N GLN A 621 -24.37 -3.43 13.35
CA GLN A 621 -25.63 -4.08 13.75
C GLN A 621 -26.48 -3.12 14.57
N HIS A 622 -27.75 -3.01 14.17
CA HIS A 622 -28.79 -2.31 14.91
C HIS A 622 -29.94 -3.29 15.17
N ASP A 623 -29.99 -3.77 16.41
CA ASP A 623 -30.89 -4.80 16.91
C ASP A 623 -31.19 -4.43 18.38
N PRO A 624 -32.11 -3.48 18.62
CA PRO A 624 -32.32 -2.90 19.95
C PRO A 624 -32.93 -3.86 20.96
N ASP A 625 -33.71 -4.84 20.52
CA ASP A 625 -34.34 -5.83 21.40
C ASP A 625 -33.44 -7.04 21.69
N HIS A 626 -32.33 -7.18 20.96
CA HIS A 626 -31.30 -8.20 21.12
C HIS A 626 -31.84 -9.62 20.99
N ASP A 627 -32.89 -9.81 20.19
CA ASP A 627 -33.51 -11.12 19.98
C ASP A 627 -32.77 -11.95 18.92
N GLY A 628 -31.85 -11.32 18.17
CA GLY A 628 -31.04 -11.97 17.15
C GLY A 628 -31.74 -12.12 15.80
N ALA A 629 -33.04 -11.90 15.73
CA ALA A 629 -33.74 -11.65 14.47
C ALA A 629 -33.45 -10.20 14.01
N ILE A 630 -33.72 -9.92 12.75
CA ILE A 630 -33.66 -8.56 12.22
C ILE A 630 -35.00 -8.31 11.57
N ASP A 631 -35.76 -7.37 12.11
CA ASP A 631 -36.99 -6.85 11.53
C ASP A 631 -36.74 -5.50 10.83
N PRO A 632 -36.60 -5.49 9.49
CA PRO A 632 -36.42 -4.24 8.75
C PRO A 632 -37.60 -3.26 8.92
N SER A 633 -38.80 -3.77 9.24
CA SER A 633 -39.98 -2.92 9.47
C SER A 633 -39.91 -2.17 10.82
N ALA A 634 -39.12 -2.68 11.77
CA ALA A 634 -38.76 -2.01 13.01
C ALA A 634 -37.49 -1.14 12.87
N GLY A 635 -36.89 -1.07 11.68
CA GLY A 635 -35.66 -0.32 11.41
C GLY A 635 -34.37 -1.05 11.83
N GLU A 636 -34.45 -2.36 12.05
CA GLU A 636 -33.29 -3.19 12.37
C GLU A 636 -32.51 -3.56 11.11
N HIS A 637 -31.20 -3.75 11.26
CA HIS A 637 -30.34 -4.10 10.14
C HIS A 637 -28.99 -4.65 10.60
N ARG A 638 -28.34 -5.38 9.69
CA ARG A 638 -26.96 -5.85 9.81
C ARG A 638 -26.24 -5.55 8.52
N TRP A 639 -25.23 -4.70 8.57
CA TRP A 639 -24.45 -4.30 7.40
C TRP A 639 -23.00 -4.70 7.57
N LEU A 640 -22.44 -5.32 6.55
CA LEU A 640 -21.01 -5.50 6.42
C LEU A 640 -20.49 -4.52 5.37
N ILE A 641 -19.61 -3.62 5.77
CA ILE A 641 -18.90 -2.73 4.84
C ILE A 641 -17.47 -3.25 4.73
N LEU A 642 -17.02 -3.49 3.50
CA LEU A 642 -15.66 -3.94 3.22
C LEU A 642 -15.01 -3.08 2.13
N GLY A 643 -13.76 -2.71 2.35
CA GLY A 643 -12.91 -2.09 1.33
C GLY A 643 -12.11 -3.13 0.55
N LEU A 644 -11.72 -2.81 -0.69
CA LEU A 644 -10.80 -3.66 -1.45
C LEU A 644 -9.34 -3.53 -0.99
N GLY A 645 -8.98 -2.42 -0.33
CA GLY A 645 -7.60 -2.15 0.04
C GLY A 645 -6.68 -2.07 -1.17
N ARG A 646 -5.65 -2.91 -1.25
CA ARG A 646 -4.74 -2.95 -2.40
C ARG A 646 -5.35 -3.59 -3.65
N GLY A 647 -6.45 -4.32 -3.53
CA GLY A 647 -7.17 -4.85 -4.68
C GLY A 647 -7.94 -3.79 -5.48
N GLY A 648 -8.04 -2.56 -4.96
CA GLY A 648 -8.61 -1.42 -5.67
C GLY A 648 -9.18 -0.35 -4.73
N SER A 649 -9.80 0.65 -5.31
CA SER A 649 -10.40 1.79 -4.61
C SER A 649 -11.76 1.49 -3.96
N GLY A 650 -12.45 0.45 -4.42
CA GLY A 650 -13.86 0.21 -4.12
C GLY A 650 -14.16 -0.15 -2.67
N TYR A 651 -15.40 0.16 -2.28
CA TYR A 651 -16.06 -0.29 -1.07
C TYR A 651 -17.38 -0.96 -1.44
N TYR A 652 -17.71 -2.00 -0.68
CA TYR A 652 -18.93 -2.78 -0.81
C TYR A 652 -19.68 -2.75 0.51
N ALA A 653 -21.00 -2.58 0.45
CA ALA A 653 -21.87 -2.80 1.59
C ALA A 653 -22.80 -3.98 1.31
N LEU A 654 -22.77 -4.97 2.19
CA LEU A 654 -23.66 -6.13 2.16
C LEU A 654 -24.68 -6.03 3.28
N ASP A 655 -25.94 -6.29 2.95
CA ASP A 655 -27.00 -6.55 3.90
C ASP A 655 -26.94 -8.01 4.33
N LEU A 656 -26.75 -8.21 5.64
CA LEU A 656 -26.69 -9.48 6.34
C LEU A 656 -27.87 -9.65 7.32
N ALA A 657 -28.97 -8.93 7.12
CA ALA A 657 -30.21 -9.16 7.88
C ALA A 657 -30.66 -10.63 7.82
N LEU A 658 -30.50 -11.26 6.64
CA LEU A 658 -30.63 -12.70 6.43
C LEU A 658 -29.25 -13.29 6.10
N PRO A 659 -28.51 -13.85 7.07
CA PRO A 659 -27.13 -14.29 6.87
C PRO A 659 -26.94 -15.40 5.82
N ALA A 660 -27.99 -16.17 5.53
CA ALA A 660 -27.97 -17.20 4.48
C ALA A 660 -28.26 -16.66 3.06
N GLU A 661 -28.76 -15.44 2.96
CA GLU A 661 -29.19 -14.75 1.74
C GLU A 661 -28.65 -13.30 1.68
N PRO A 662 -27.32 -13.12 1.67
CA PRO A 662 -26.72 -11.78 1.65
C PRO A 662 -27.17 -10.99 0.41
N ARG A 663 -27.30 -9.67 0.55
CA ARG A 663 -27.66 -8.77 -0.57
C ARG A 663 -26.65 -7.66 -0.68
N LEU A 664 -26.27 -7.31 -1.90
CA LEU A 664 -25.47 -6.10 -2.14
C LEU A 664 -26.36 -4.87 -1.96
N LEU A 665 -26.01 -3.98 -1.03
CA LEU A 665 -26.70 -2.70 -0.84
C LEU A 665 -26.20 -1.67 -1.84
N TRP A 666 -24.89 -1.48 -1.89
CA TRP A 666 -24.24 -0.54 -2.79
C TRP A 666 -22.76 -0.88 -2.96
N THR A 667 -22.21 -0.33 -4.04
CA THR A 667 -20.78 -0.19 -4.26
C THR A 667 -20.43 1.29 -4.31
N PHE A 668 -19.25 1.63 -3.83
CA PHE A 668 -18.78 3.01 -3.79
C PHE A 668 -17.28 3.08 -4.08
N ASP A 669 -16.88 3.94 -5.00
CA ASP A 669 -15.49 4.28 -5.25
C ASP A 669 -15.25 5.75 -4.88
N PRO A 670 -14.53 6.04 -3.77
CA PRO A 670 -14.28 7.40 -3.32
C PRO A 670 -13.33 8.20 -4.22
N SER A 671 -12.59 7.56 -5.12
CA SER A 671 -11.42 8.14 -5.79
C SER A 671 -11.43 8.00 -7.31
N GLY A 672 -12.46 7.39 -7.88
CA GLY A 672 -12.50 7.03 -9.30
C GLY A 672 -11.33 6.14 -9.73
N GLY A 673 -10.87 5.25 -8.83
CA GLY A 673 -9.77 4.30 -9.10
C GLY A 673 -8.37 4.79 -8.76
N THR A 674 -8.21 5.98 -8.16
CA THR A 674 -6.88 6.60 -7.95
C THR A 674 -6.27 6.39 -6.56
N ALA A 675 -7.05 5.89 -5.60
CA ALA A 675 -6.61 5.59 -4.24
C ALA A 675 -7.00 4.17 -3.82
N GLU A 676 -6.38 3.63 -2.77
CA GLU A 676 -6.73 2.32 -2.22
C GLU A 676 -7.91 2.41 -1.25
N GLY A 677 -8.79 1.40 -1.27
CA GLY A 677 -9.94 1.26 -0.36
C GLY A 677 -9.53 0.84 1.07
N ARG A 678 -8.51 1.52 1.64
CA ARG A 678 -7.92 1.24 2.95
C ARG A 678 -8.48 2.03 4.13
N PRO A 679 -8.95 3.28 3.98
CA PRO A 679 -9.54 4.01 5.11
C PRO A 679 -10.66 3.23 5.80
N GLU A 680 -10.62 3.14 7.13
CA GLU A 680 -11.67 2.48 7.91
C GLU A 680 -13.00 3.23 7.78
N PRO A 681 -14.09 2.57 7.34
CA PRO A 681 -15.40 3.20 7.30
C PRO A 681 -15.91 3.43 8.72
N VAL A 682 -16.77 4.43 8.89
CA VAL A 682 -17.47 4.72 10.14
C VAL A 682 -18.95 4.87 9.82
N VAL A 683 -19.80 4.06 10.46
CA VAL A 683 -21.26 4.18 10.36
C VAL A 683 -21.76 5.02 11.53
N THR A 684 -22.54 6.05 11.24
CA THR A 684 -23.03 6.98 12.27
C THR A 684 -24.41 7.52 11.91
N ARG A 685 -24.98 8.37 12.77
CA ARG A 685 -26.20 9.13 12.47
C ARG A 685 -25.83 10.60 12.38
N LEU A 686 -26.17 11.21 11.25
CA LEU A 686 -25.84 12.60 10.97
C LEU A 686 -27.04 13.28 10.33
N SER A 687 -27.37 14.49 10.79
CA SER A 687 -28.31 15.35 10.06
C SER A 687 -27.52 16.14 9.02
N ILE A 688 -27.89 15.97 7.75
CA ILE A 688 -27.26 16.68 6.65
C ILE A 688 -28.29 17.66 6.09
N ALA A 689 -27.97 18.96 6.17
CA ALA A 689 -28.85 20.02 5.67
C ALA A 689 -29.22 19.77 4.19
N ASP A 690 -30.47 20.00 3.84
CA ASP A 690 -31.02 19.91 2.49
C ASP A 690 -30.92 18.52 1.81
N SER A 691 -30.56 17.47 2.55
CA SER A 691 -30.47 16.09 2.05
C SER A 691 -31.72 15.23 2.29
N GLY A 692 -32.60 15.67 3.21
CA GLY A 692 -33.68 14.84 3.75
C GLY A 692 -33.25 13.84 4.83
N GLN A 693 -31.95 13.69 5.14
CA GLN A 693 -31.47 12.88 6.26
C GLN A 693 -31.65 13.58 7.61
N SER A 694 -32.24 12.87 8.55
CA SER A 694 -32.41 13.29 9.94
C SER A 694 -31.42 12.60 10.87
N ALA A 695 -31.30 13.07 12.10
CA ALA A 695 -30.52 12.39 13.14
C ALA A 695 -31.08 11.00 13.53
N GLY A 696 -32.25 10.62 13.02
CA GLY A 696 -32.81 9.28 13.14
C GLY A 696 -32.29 8.29 12.09
N ASP A 697 -31.70 8.79 11.00
CA ASP A 697 -31.28 7.99 9.85
C ASP A 697 -29.79 7.65 9.96
N TRP A 698 -29.44 6.41 9.61
CA TRP A 698 -28.06 5.94 9.57
C TRP A 698 -27.38 6.35 8.25
N VAL A 699 -26.11 6.72 8.34
CA VAL A 699 -25.26 7.22 7.25
C VAL A 699 -23.92 6.49 7.27
#